data_AF-A0A0E0R3R4-F1
#
_entry.id   AF-A0A0E0R3R4-F1
#
_cell.length_a   1.000
_cell.length_b   1.000
_cell.length_c   1.000
_cell.angle_alpha   90.00
_cell.angle_beta   90.00
_cell.angle_gamma   90.00
#
_symmetry.space_group_name_H-M   'P 1'
#
loop_
_entity.id
_entity.type
_entity.pdbx_description
1 polymer ?
#
loop_
_entity_poly.entity_id
_entity_poly.type
_entity_poly.pdbx_seq_one_letter_code
_entity_poly.pdbx_strand_id
1 'polypeptide(L)'
;MASRESFMSTIFFFLLLFSLGCKCIASELHLHATQTAVLKVDASPQLARQIPDTLFGIFFEEINHAGAGGIWAELVSNRGFEAGGPHTPSNIDPWSIIGDDSSIFVATDRTSCFSRNTVALRMEVLCDNCPAGGVGIYNPGFWGMNIEDGKIYNLVMYVKSPETVELTVSLTSSDGSQNLASTTIPLVPFLSILGQENKDVCPFPLVLKGLYCCRVSGASNWTKLEQKLVAQGTNRTSRLQITTNKKGVVWFDQVSLMPADTYKGHGFRTELISMMLDLKPRFLRFPGGCFVEGEWLRNAFRWRESIGPWEERPGHFGDVWHYWTDDGLGYYEFLQLSEDLGAAPIWVFNNGISHNDEVDTAAIAPFVKDVLDSLEFARGNADSTWGSVRAAMGHPEPFPVKYVAIGNEDCGKKFYRGNYLKFYNAIREAYPDIQMISNCDASSSPLDHPADLYDFHVYTDSKTLFSMKNTFDRSSRNGPKAFVSEYAVWRSDAAFLTGLEKNSDVVQMASYAPLFVNNNDQTWNPDAIVFNSWQQYGTPSYWMQTLFGESSGAMFHPVTITSSYSGSLAASAITWQDSENSFLRVKIINFGSDPVSLTISATGLQARVNALGSTATVLTSSNVMDENSFSNPNKVVPVKSQLSNAAEQMQVTLAPHSFSSFDLALAQSKLVAEMSMLSRQAIVVVVVFLVLFFVGGGSRCEAETLETASLHVDYSVARRMPDTLFGLFFEEINHAGSGGLWAELVLKLEPTHQTLTHGPSLEMNPLCTSQLIDPLLHVTTDRSSCFSQNPVAVRIEVVCDDCPAGGVGIYNPGFWGMNVEERKTYNLVMHIRSLESVELTASLTCSNGSQNLASNSVRETDLLNWTKIELQLLAHGTCRTSRLELTTRRRGVIWLDQVSLMPSETYKGHGFRQELMYMLLDLKPRFLRFPGGCFVEGNWLKNAFRWKETIGPWEERPGHYGDVWHYWTDDGLGYYDFLQDAIDSLEFARGSKESTWGSVRAAMGHPEPFPLKYVALGNEDCEIFKPTYQENYPKFYNAIREAYPDIQIISNCDGSSRPLDHPADLYDFHVFVSEYAVNNDKGGDAGNGSLLASLAEAAFLTGLEKNSWNPDAIVFNSWQQYGTPSYWMQTYFRESSGSVIHPVTISSSYFDLLAASAITWQDNEDIFLRVKIVNFGPSAVNLTISSSGLQAGVNAAKSTVTVLTSSNLLDENSFSEPNKVVPVTRELPNAGQEMQFLLLPFSLTSFDLAMF
;
A
#
# COMPACT_ATOMS: atom_id res chain seq x y z
N MET A 1 -38.83 -59.62 -70.17
CA MET A 1 -40.01 -58.95 -69.60
C MET A 1 -39.63 -58.57 -68.17
N ALA A 2 -39.53 -57.28 -67.86
CA ALA A 2 -39.02 -56.80 -66.58
C ALA A 2 -39.67 -55.46 -66.22
N SER A 3 -40.62 -55.47 -65.30
CA SER A 3 -41.34 -54.28 -64.82
C SER A 3 -42.22 -54.59 -63.61
N ARG A 4 -42.50 -53.55 -62.80
CA ARG A 4 -43.70 -53.42 -61.93
C ARG A 4 -43.84 -54.14 -60.57
N GLU A 5 -42.76 -54.53 -59.88
CA GLU A 5 -42.86 -54.75 -58.40
C GLU A 5 -41.87 -53.94 -57.55
N SER A 6 -40.65 -53.67 -58.00
CA SER A 6 -39.64 -52.96 -57.19
C SER A 6 -39.79 -51.42 -57.08
N PHE A 7 -40.93 -50.83 -57.45
CA PHE A 7 -41.06 -49.35 -57.62
C PHE A 7 -42.17 -48.67 -56.80
N MET A 8 -43.00 -49.41 -56.05
CA MET A 8 -44.07 -48.81 -55.23
C MET A 8 -43.69 -48.63 -53.75
N SER A 9 -43.03 -49.61 -53.12
CA SER A 9 -42.68 -49.55 -51.70
C SER A 9 -41.70 -48.42 -51.36
N THR A 10 -40.75 -48.12 -52.26
CA THR A 10 -39.73 -47.08 -52.05
C THR A 10 -40.32 -45.66 -52.02
N ILE A 11 -41.36 -45.41 -52.81
CA ILE A 11 -41.99 -44.08 -52.92
C ILE A 11 -42.80 -43.74 -51.66
N PHE A 12 -43.48 -44.72 -51.08
CA PHE A 12 -44.26 -44.51 -49.85
C PHE A 12 -43.36 -44.22 -48.63
N PHE A 13 -42.16 -44.81 -48.59
CA PHE A 13 -41.20 -44.57 -47.51
C PHE A 13 -40.57 -43.17 -47.57
N PHE A 14 -40.26 -42.66 -48.77
CA PHE A 14 -39.72 -41.31 -48.93
C PHE A 14 -40.74 -40.19 -48.72
N LEU A 15 -42.02 -40.38 -49.10
CA LEU A 15 -43.04 -39.34 -48.92
C LEU A 15 -43.43 -39.10 -47.45
N LEU A 16 -43.28 -40.11 -46.57
CA LEU A 16 -43.46 -39.93 -45.13
C LEU A 16 -42.30 -39.20 -44.44
N LEU A 17 -41.10 -39.23 -45.05
CA LEU A 17 -39.93 -38.46 -44.59
C LEU A 17 -39.93 -37.02 -45.09
N PHE A 18 -40.55 -36.74 -46.25
CA PHE A 18 -40.55 -35.40 -46.84
C PHE A 18 -41.57 -34.43 -46.22
N SER A 19 -42.62 -34.93 -45.56
CA SER A 19 -43.66 -34.10 -44.93
C SER A 19 -43.29 -33.51 -43.56
N LEU A 20 -42.24 -34.02 -42.91
CA LEU A 20 -41.67 -33.42 -41.68
C LEU A 20 -40.45 -32.52 -41.95
N GLY A 21 -39.89 -32.51 -43.16
CA GLY A 21 -38.72 -31.69 -43.52
C GLY A 21 -38.98 -30.18 -43.67
N CYS A 22 -40.18 -29.68 -43.34
CA CYS A 22 -40.63 -28.34 -43.74
C CYS A 22 -41.20 -27.49 -42.58
N LYS A 23 -40.59 -27.57 -41.38
CA LYS A 23 -40.79 -26.58 -40.30
C LYS A 23 -39.50 -26.07 -39.61
N CYS A 24 -38.32 -26.43 -40.10
CA CYS A 24 -37.03 -25.95 -39.57
C CYS A 24 -36.30 -25.02 -40.55
N ILE A 25 -36.90 -23.85 -40.84
CA ILE A 25 -36.19 -22.64 -41.29
C ILE A 25 -36.78 -21.44 -40.50
N ALA A 26 -36.77 -21.56 -39.17
CA ALA A 26 -37.31 -20.55 -38.23
C ALA A 26 -36.57 -20.52 -36.86
N SER A 27 -35.49 -21.29 -36.74
CA SER A 27 -34.48 -21.33 -35.67
C SER A 27 -33.36 -22.25 -36.19
N GLU A 28 -32.07 -21.93 -36.11
CA GLU A 28 -31.40 -20.86 -35.37
C GLU A 28 -30.80 -19.77 -36.28
N LEU A 29 -31.44 -18.59 -36.32
CA LEU A 29 -30.67 -17.39 -36.01
C LEU A 29 -30.98 -17.09 -34.54
N HIS A 30 -30.08 -17.45 -33.63
CA HIS A 30 -29.96 -16.66 -32.42
C HIS A 30 -29.29 -15.34 -32.83
N LEU A 31 -30.12 -14.36 -33.22
CA LEU A 31 -29.80 -12.99 -32.84
C LEU A 31 -29.56 -13.02 -31.32
N HIS A 32 -28.45 -12.45 -30.86
CA HIS A 32 -28.50 -11.82 -29.53
C HIS A 32 -29.71 -10.90 -29.57
N ALA A 33 -30.70 -11.16 -28.72
CA ALA A 33 -31.97 -10.44 -28.73
C ALA A 33 -31.71 -8.98 -28.34
N THR A 34 -31.36 -8.17 -29.33
CA THR A 34 -30.61 -6.92 -29.15
C THR A 34 -31.43 -6.02 -28.26
N GLN A 35 -30.95 -5.80 -27.04
CA GLN A 35 -31.82 -5.37 -25.96
C GLN A 35 -32.39 -3.99 -26.33
N THR A 36 -33.73 -3.86 -26.44
CA THR A 36 -34.34 -2.63 -26.96
C THR A 36 -34.67 -1.65 -25.85
N ALA A 37 -34.35 -0.37 -26.07
CA ALA A 37 -34.62 0.72 -25.13
C ALA A 37 -35.10 1.97 -25.87
N VAL A 38 -35.80 2.84 -25.15
CA VAL A 38 -36.14 4.19 -25.61
C VAL A 38 -35.61 5.21 -24.60
N LEU A 39 -34.78 6.14 -25.07
CA LEU A 39 -34.38 7.35 -24.34
C LEU A 39 -35.14 8.54 -24.90
N LYS A 40 -35.91 9.21 -24.04
CA LYS A 40 -36.52 10.50 -24.34
C LYS A 40 -35.71 11.61 -23.69
N VAL A 41 -35.52 12.70 -24.42
CA VAL A 41 -34.91 13.95 -23.95
C VAL A 41 -35.91 15.08 -24.16
N ASP A 42 -36.27 15.82 -23.11
CA ASP A 42 -37.13 16.99 -23.24
C ASP A 42 -36.29 18.28 -23.15
N ALA A 43 -35.90 18.80 -24.31
CA ALA A 43 -35.12 20.03 -24.45
C ALA A 43 -35.98 21.31 -24.45
N SER A 44 -37.20 21.25 -23.89
CA SER A 44 -38.08 22.41 -23.74
C SER A 44 -37.46 23.45 -22.79
N PRO A 45 -37.28 24.72 -23.17
CA PRO A 45 -36.59 25.73 -22.36
C PRO A 45 -37.15 25.98 -20.95
N GLN A 46 -38.41 25.58 -20.69
CA GLN A 46 -39.07 25.71 -19.39
C GLN A 46 -38.70 24.60 -18.40
N LEU A 47 -38.07 23.52 -18.87
CA LEU A 47 -37.61 22.37 -18.08
C LEU A 47 -36.08 22.26 -18.04
N ALA A 48 -35.38 22.97 -18.91
CA ALA A 48 -33.94 23.09 -18.92
C ALA A 48 -33.42 23.81 -17.66
N ARG A 49 -32.29 23.37 -17.11
CA ARG A 49 -31.66 23.97 -15.92
C ARG A 49 -30.19 24.26 -16.20
N GLN A 50 -29.68 25.42 -15.77
CA GLN A 50 -28.26 25.73 -15.90
C GLN A 50 -27.45 24.89 -14.91
N ILE A 51 -26.46 24.17 -15.42
CA ILE A 51 -25.42 23.50 -14.63
C ILE A 51 -24.45 24.59 -14.14
N PRO A 52 -23.99 24.56 -12.87
CA PRO A 52 -22.99 25.51 -12.39
C PRO A 52 -21.74 25.57 -13.27
N ASP A 53 -21.20 26.77 -13.46
CA ASP A 53 -19.93 27.01 -14.17
C ASP A 53 -18.74 26.33 -13.48
N THR A 54 -18.92 25.82 -12.26
CA THR A 54 -17.94 25.13 -11.41
C THR A 54 -18.11 23.62 -11.33
N LEU A 55 -19.07 22.98 -12.03
CA LEU A 55 -19.45 21.58 -11.73
C LEU A 55 -18.28 20.60 -11.76
N PHE A 56 -17.41 20.66 -12.76
CA PHE A 56 -16.23 19.79 -12.85
C PHE A 56 -14.91 20.56 -12.72
N GLY A 57 -14.03 20.03 -11.88
CA GLY A 57 -12.68 20.54 -11.63
C GLY A 57 -11.75 19.42 -11.23
N ILE A 58 -10.62 19.77 -10.62
CA ILE A 58 -9.59 18.82 -10.21
C ILE A 58 -9.24 18.93 -8.73
N PHE A 59 -8.85 17.79 -8.19
CA PHE A 59 -8.22 17.64 -6.89
C PHE A 59 -6.70 17.51 -7.06
N PHE A 60 -5.95 17.99 -6.08
CA PHE A 60 -4.52 17.76 -5.98
C PHE A 60 -4.11 17.68 -4.50
N GLU A 61 -3.39 16.62 -4.13
CA GLU A 61 -2.51 16.59 -2.97
C GLU A 61 -1.14 16.00 -3.35
N GLU A 62 -0.16 16.13 -2.47
CA GLU A 62 1.19 15.57 -2.67
C GLU A 62 1.21 14.08 -2.27
N ILE A 63 0.57 13.27 -3.10
CA ILE A 63 0.48 11.80 -3.06
C ILE A 63 1.15 11.21 -4.30
N ASN A 64 1.68 9.98 -4.25
CA ASN A 64 2.24 9.29 -5.42
C ASN A 64 3.29 10.12 -6.23
N HIS A 65 4.04 11.00 -5.55
CA HIS A 65 4.92 12.01 -6.17
C HIS A 65 4.23 12.95 -7.18
N ALA A 66 2.96 13.32 -6.95
CA ALA A 66 2.17 14.16 -7.86
C ALA A 66 2.76 15.56 -8.11
N GLY A 67 3.47 16.13 -7.14
CA GLY A 67 4.16 17.42 -7.21
C GLY A 67 5.67 17.25 -7.30
N ALA A 68 6.31 16.84 -6.21
CA ALA A 68 7.75 16.61 -6.11
C ALA A 68 8.20 15.42 -6.97
N GLY A 69 8.72 15.70 -8.18
CA GLY A 69 9.00 14.71 -9.23
C GLY A 69 7.85 14.49 -10.22
N GLY A 70 6.65 14.90 -9.82
CA GLY A 70 5.46 15.07 -10.65
C GLY A 70 5.42 16.44 -11.30
N ILE A 71 4.34 17.20 -11.15
CA ILE A 71 4.11 18.43 -11.93
C ILE A 71 5.15 19.53 -11.71
N TRP A 72 5.91 19.51 -10.61
CA TRP A 72 7.00 20.44 -10.34
C TRP A 72 8.27 20.00 -11.08
N ALA A 73 8.82 20.86 -11.96
CA ALA A 73 9.91 20.48 -12.86
C ALA A 73 11.32 20.58 -12.23
N GLU A 74 11.43 20.43 -10.91
CA GLU A 74 12.70 20.15 -10.25
C GLU A 74 13.14 18.73 -10.62
N LEU A 75 14.39 18.57 -11.08
CA LEU A 75 14.92 17.26 -11.43
C LEU A 75 15.72 16.64 -10.27
N VAL A 76 16.22 17.43 -9.32
CA VAL A 76 17.03 16.96 -8.19
C VAL A 76 16.15 16.61 -6.99
N SER A 77 16.19 15.36 -6.55
CA SER A 77 15.56 14.93 -5.29
C SER A 77 16.48 15.18 -4.09
N ASN A 78 15.92 15.52 -2.92
CA ASN A 78 16.65 15.89 -1.70
C ASN A 78 17.72 16.98 -1.96
N ARG A 79 17.29 18.15 -2.46
CA ARG A 79 18.19 19.16 -3.04
C ARG A 79 18.97 19.98 -2.01
N GLY A 80 18.47 20.16 -0.80
CA GLY A 80 19.16 20.81 0.32
C GLY A 80 19.53 19.86 1.45
N PHE A 81 19.46 18.54 1.24
CA PHE A 81 19.83 17.50 2.22
C PHE A 81 18.90 17.48 3.46
N GLU A 82 17.69 18.02 3.31
CA GLU A 82 16.62 18.07 4.31
C GLU A 82 16.00 16.71 4.66
N ALA A 83 16.09 15.69 3.79
CA ALA A 83 15.34 14.43 3.92
C ALA A 83 15.78 13.46 5.05
N GLY A 84 16.50 13.96 6.07
CA GLY A 84 16.73 13.31 7.36
C GLY A 84 16.37 14.19 8.57
N GLY A 85 15.70 15.33 8.34
CA GLY A 85 15.41 16.33 9.37
C GLY A 85 16.66 17.08 9.86
N PRO A 86 16.60 17.75 11.02
CA PRO A 86 17.67 18.64 11.52
C PRO A 86 18.84 17.91 12.19
N HIS A 87 18.90 16.59 12.09
CA HIS A 87 19.96 15.75 12.67
C HIS A 87 21.16 15.65 11.72
N THR A 88 22.34 15.36 12.25
CA THR A 88 23.57 15.20 11.45
C THR A 88 24.39 13.99 11.90
N PRO A 89 24.74 13.06 10.99
CA PRO A 89 24.44 13.08 9.56
C PRO A 89 22.92 12.94 9.26
N SER A 90 22.41 13.85 8.43
CA SER A 90 21.12 13.78 7.76
C SER A 90 21.24 12.80 6.59
N ASN A 91 20.12 12.21 6.19
CA ASN A 91 20.04 11.34 5.03
C ASN A 91 20.41 12.11 3.75
N ILE A 92 21.31 11.55 2.96
CA ILE A 92 21.71 12.11 1.66
C ILE A 92 21.01 11.44 0.49
N ASP A 93 20.27 10.35 0.69
CA ASP A 93 19.55 9.66 -0.39
C ASP A 93 18.63 10.63 -1.18
N PRO A 94 18.57 10.56 -2.53
CA PRO A 94 19.22 9.59 -3.41
C PRO A 94 20.62 10.02 -3.91
N TRP A 95 21.31 10.95 -3.24
CA TRP A 95 22.69 11.29 -3.58
C TRP A 95 23.65 10.12 -3.31
N SER A 96 24.51 9.84 -4.28
CA SER A 96 25.45 8.72 -4.27
C SER A 96 26.88 9.19 -4.58
N ILE A 97 27.87 8.45 -4.08
CA ILE A 97 29.30 8.80 -4.18
C ILE A 97 29.88 8.34 -5.52
N ILE A 98 30.85 9.10 -6.05
CA ILE A 98 31.71 8.74 -7.17
C ILE A 98 33.14 8.63 -6.66
N GLY A 99 33.61 7.40 -6.47
CA GLY A 99 34.89 7.09 -5.86
C GLY A 99 34.74 6.03 -4.78
N ASP A 100 35.80 5.86 -3.99
CA ASP A 100 35.86 4.99 -2.82
C ASP A 100 36.47 5.73 -1.61
N ASP A 101 36.40 5.13 -0.42
CA ASP A 101 36.87 5.68 0.86
C ASP A 101 38.38 6.06 0.88
N SER A 102 39.19 5.55 -0.06
CA SER A 102 40.60 5.96 -0.20
C SER A 102 40.77 7.31 -0.94
N SER A 103 39.70 7.75 -1.60
CA SER A 103 39.70 8.86 -2.55
C SER A 103 38.77 10.02 -2.16
N ILE A 104 37.68 9.73 -1.43
CA ILE A 104 36.65 10.71 -1.06
C ILE A 104 35.93 10.30 0.23
N PHE A 105 35.51 11.28 1.01
CA PHE A 105 34.62 11.13 2.16
C PHE A 105 33.44 12.10 2.01
N VAL A 106 32.22 11.64 2.27
CA VAL A 106 31.00 12.45 2.17
C VAL A 106 30.16 12.29 3.43
N ALA A 107 29.69 13.41 3.99
CA ALA A 107 28.80 13.47 5.15
C ALA A 107 27.95 14.74 5.10
N THR A 108 27.01 14.91 6.02
CA THR A 108 26.23 16.15 6.21
C THR A 108 26.55 16.80 7.55
N ASP A 109 26.64 18.13 7.57
CA ASP A 109 26.86 18.93 8.77
C ASP A 109 25.92 20.15 8.84
N ARG A 110 25.91 20.84 9.98
CA ARG A 110 25.00 21.99 10.23
C ARG A 110 25.60 23.34 9.82
N THR A 111 26.29 23.39 8.66
CA THR A 111 27.01 24.61 8.21
C THR A 111 26.40 25.31 6.99
N SER A 112 25.13 25.05 6.67
CA SER A 112 24.34 25.81 5.68
C SER A 112 24.39 27.32 5.91
N CYS A 113 24.11 28.10 4.86
CA CYS A 113 23.85 29.54 5.01
C CYS A 113 22.38 29.87 5.34
N PHE A 114 21.46 28.91 5.28
CA PHE A 114 20.05 29.12 5.57
C PHE A 114 19.74 28.79 7.05
N SER A 115 18.78 29.51 7.62
CA SER A 115 18.38 29.34 9.03
C SER A 115 17.14 28.45 9.21
N ARG A 116 16.48 28.07 8.12
CA ARG A 116 15.27 27.23 8.09
C ARG A 116 15.63 25.75 7.87
N ASN A 117 16.35 25.43 6.81
CA ASN A 117 17.18 24.23 6.74
C ASN A 117 18.63 24.60 7.11
N THR A 118 19.22 23.95 8.13
CA THR A 118 20.62 24.20 8.54
C THR A 118 21.63 23.18 7.99
N VAL A 119 21.14 22.12 7.34
CA VAL A 119 21.95 20.98 6.86
C VAL A 119 22.66 21.38 5.57
N ALA A 120 23.91 20.94 5.43
CA ALA A 120 24.67 21.06 4.19
C ALA A 120 25.48 19.77 3.97
N LEU A 121 25.64 19.37 2.72
CA LEU A 121 26.52 18.27 2.34
C LEU A 121 27.98 18.74 2.39
N ARG A 122 28.84 17.96 3.03
CA ARG A 122 30.30 18.13 3.08
C ARG A 122 30.98 17.02 2.28
N MET A 123 31.69 17.40 1.24
CA MET A 123 32.50 16.53 0.39
C MET A 123 33.98 16.81 0.62
N GLU A 124 34.74 15.82 1.09
CA GLU A 124 36.18 15.91 1.30
C GLU A 124 36.90 14.95 0.36
N VAL A 125 37.69 15.51 -0.56
CA VAL A 125 38.47 14.72 -1.53
C VAL A 125 39.85 14.45 -0.94
N LEU A 126 40.20 13.17 -0.84
CA LEU A 126 41.38 12.64 -0.16
C LEU A 126 42.53 12.34 -1.14
N CYS A 127 42.21 12.00 -2.39
CA CYS A 127 43.21 11.62 -3.39
C CYS A 127 44.10 12.79 -3.86
N ASP A 128 45.42 12.60 -3.84
CA ASP A 128 46.38 13.54 -4.47
C ASP A 128 46.48 13.33 -6.01
N ASN A 129 46.19 12.10 -6.48
CA ASN A 129 46.16 11.71 -7.89
C ASN A 129 44.81 11.03 -8.19
N CYS A 130 43.73 11.79 -8.19
CA CYS A 130 42.38 11.28 -8.45
C CYS A 130 42.22 10.74 -9.89
N PRO A 131 41.24 9.85 -10.16
CA PRO A 131 40.93 9.36 -11.51
C PRO A 131 40.64 10.48 -12.52
N ALA A 132 40.79 10.17 -13.81
CA ALA A 132 40.64 11.16 -14.88
C ALA A 132 39.23 11.78 -15.01
N GLY A 133 38.18 11.09 -14.55
CA GLY A 133 36.81 11.63 -14.44
C GLY A 133 36.53 12.41 -13.15
N GLY A 134 37.53 12.51 -12.26
CA GLY A 134 37.40 13.01 -10.89
C GLY A 134 36.73 12.03 -9.93
N VAL A 135 36.56 12.49 -8.70
CA VAL A 135 35.69 11.89 -7.66
C VAL A 135 34.69 12.95 -7.20
N GLY A 136 33.58 12.52 -6.60
CA GLY A 136 32.53 13.45 -6.16
C GLY A 136 31.21 12.75 -5.84
N ILE A 137 30.11 13.31 -6.33
CA ILE A 137 28.74 12.88 -6.05
C ILE A 137 27.87 12.91 -7.31
N TYR A 138 26.76 12.16 -7.30
CA TYR A 138 25.67 12.33 -8.25
C TYR A 138 24.30 12.24 -7.57
N ASN A 139 23.27 12.80 -8.21
CA ASN A 139 21.86 12.62 -7.90
C ASN A 139 21.15 12.04 -9.13
N PRO A 140 20.41 10.92 -9.02
CA PRO A 140 19.68 10.33 -10.13
C PRO A 140 18.38 11.09 -10.46
N GLY A 141 17.96 12.02 -9.61
CA GLY A 141 16.62 12.60 -9.64
C GLY A 141 15.54 11.58 -9.29
N PHE A 142 14.31 11.90 -9.64
CA PHE A 142 13.14 11.04 -9.43
C PHE A 142 13.14 9.87 -10.43
N TRP A 143 13.89 8.81 -10.10
CA TRP A 143 14.10 7.60 -10.92
C TRP A 143 14.70 7.84 -12.32
N GLY A 144 15.52 8.88 -12.45
CA GLY A 144 16.24 9.24 -13.68
C GLY A 144 15.70 10.50 -14.35
N MET A 145 16.60 11.42 -14.69
CA MET A 145 16.27 12.69 -15.34
C MET A 145 16.04 12.51 -16.85
N ASN A 146 14.97 13.10 -17.39
CA ASN A 146 14.75 13.18 -18.83
C ASN A 146 15.50 14.38 -19.44
N ILE A 147 16.66 14.10 -20.03
CA ILE A 147 17.51 15.07 -20.71
C ILE A 147 17.33 14.94 -22.21
N GLU A 148 17.04 16.04 -22.90
CA GLU A 148 16.70 16.06 -24.34
C GLU A 148 17.68 16.92 -25.14
N ASP A 149 18.07 16.45 -26.32
CA ASP A 149 19.02 17.16 -27.20
C ASP A 149 18.61 18.61 -27.50
N GLY A 150 19.55 19.53 -27.37
CA GLY A 150 19.33 20.97 -27.56
C GLY A 150 18.57 21.68 -26.43
N LYS A 151 17.96 20.98 -25.47
CA LYS A 151 17.33 21.65 -24.31
C LYS A 151 18.36 22.28 -23.38
N ILE A 152 17.91 23.32 -22.69
CA ILE A 152 18.70 24.08 -21.73
C ILE A 152 18.17 23.79 -20.33
N TYR A 153 19.07 23.42 -19.42
CA TYR A 153 18.78 23.18 -18.02
C TYR A 153 19.49 24.24 -17.18
N ASN A 154 18.79 24.83 -16.21
CA ASN A 154 19.32 25.82 -15.28
C ASN A 154 19.77 25.09 -14.01
N LEU A 155 21.07 25.00 -13.80
CA LEU A 155 21.66 24.57 -12.54
C LEU A 155 21.75 25.79 -11.61
N VAL A 156 21.28 25.62 -10.38
CA VAL A 156 21.53 26.53 -9.25
C VAL A 156 22.11 25.70 -8.11
N MET A 157 23.19 26.18 -7.48
CA MET A 157 23.70 25.56 -6.25
C MET A 157 24.41 26.56 -5.36
N TYR A 158 24.34 26.35 -4.05
CA TYR A 158 25.14 27.08 -3.08
C TYR A 158 26.38 26.25 -2.74
N VAL A 159 27.56 26.87 -2.78
CA VAL A 159 28.83 26.20 -2.50
C VAL A 159 29.76 27.01 -1.60
N LYS A 160 30.64 26.29 -0.88
CA LYS A 160 31.67 26.85 0.00
C LYS A 160 32.91 25.95 -0.03
N SER A 161 34.10 26.52 -0.21
CA SER A 161 35.38 25.80 -0.06
C SER A 161 36.47 26.71 0.54
N PRO A 162 37.33 26.20 1.44
CA PRO A 162 38.50 26.93 1.94
C PRO A 162 39.74 26.78 1.03
N GLU A 163 39.74 25.84 0.09
CA GLU A 163 40.77 25.67 -0.95
C GLU A 163 40.32 26.23 -2.31
N THR A 164 41.27 26.36 -3.25
CA THR A 164 40.96 26.57 -4.67
C THR A 164 40.67 25.22 -5.31
N VAL A 165 39.38 24.91 -5.53
CA VAL A 165 38.91 23.63 -6.08
C VAL A 165 38.25 23.84 -7.44
N GLU A 166 38.47 22.92 -8.38
CA GLU A 166 37.87 22.96 -9.71
C GLU A 166 36.76 21.90 -9.79
N LEU A 167 35.50 22.33 -9.80
CA LEU A 167 34.34 21.44 -9.93
C LEU A 167 33.97 21.25 -11.40
N THR A 168 33.80 20.01 -11.84
CA THR A 168 33.10 19.69 -13.10
C THR A 168 31.70 19.24 -12.77
N VAL A 169 30.70 19.92 -13.35
CA VAL A 169 29.29 19.53 -13.25
C VAL A 169 28.84 19.02 -14.61
N SER A 170 28.15 17.88 -14.62
CA SER A 170 27.71 17.23 -15.85
C SER A 170 26.36 16.54 -15.71
N LEU A 171 25.58 16.55 -16.80
CA LEU A 171 24.46 15.64 -17.00
C LEU A 171 25.00 14.41 -17.73
N THR A 172 24.80 13.23 -17.18
CA THR A 172 25.20 11.96 -17.80
C THR A 172 24.04 10.99 -17.87
N SER A 173 24.17 9.93 -18.68
CA SER A 173 23.37 8.72 -18.48
C SER A 173 23.53 8.15 -17.05
N SER A 174 22.59 7.31 -16.62
CA SER A 174 22.56 6.67 -15.28
C SER A 174 23.84 5.89 -14.94
N ASP A 175 24.44 5.23 -15.93
CA ASP A 175 25.72 4.51 -15.84
C ASP A 175 26.96 5.42 -15.92
N GLY A 176 26.78 6.71 -16.23
CA GLY A 176 27.87 7.67 -16.43
C GLY A 176 28.62 7.56 -17.77
N SER A 177 28.25 6.65 -18.67
CA SER A 177 29.01 6.40 -19.91
C SER A 177 28.82 7.47 -21.00
N GLN A 178 27.63 8.08 -21.06
CA GLN A 178 27.29 9.14 -22.01
C GLN A 178 27.26 10.49 -21.28
N ASN A 179 28.16 11.40 -21.65
CA ASN A 179 28.10 12.79 -21.21
C ASN A 179 27.16 13.59 -22.14
N LEU A 180 26.14 14.23 -21.58
CA LEU A 180 25.07 14.93 -22.31
C LEU A 180 25.28 16.44 -22.29
N ALA A 181 25.74 16.96 -21.15
CA ALA A 181 26.20 18.33 -21.00
C ALA A 181 27.26 18.36 -19.89
N SER A 182 28.28 19.21 -20.01
CA SER A 182 29.31 19.37 -18.98
C SER A 182 29.86 20.79 -18.95
N THR A 183 30.28 21.23 -17.77
CA THR A 183 30.92 22.52 -17.54
C THR A 183 31.86 22.46 -16.34
N THR A 184 32.89 23.30 -16.31
CA THR A 184 33.90 23.32 -15.24
C THR A 184 33.94 24.69 -14.59
N ILE A 185 33.76 24.72 -13.27
CA ILE A 185 33.56 25.90 -12.43
C ILE A 185 34.72 26.00 -11.42
N PRO A 186 35.59 27.01 -11.52
CA PRO A 186 36.65 27.23 -10.54
C PRO A 186 36.10 27.91 -9.28
N LEU A 187 36.26 27.27 -8.12
CA LEU A 187 36.03 27.87 -6.80
C LEU A 187 37.32 28.51 -6.29
N VAL A 188 37.22 29.68 -5.69
CA VAL A 188 38.36 30.40 -5.08
C VAL A 188 38.03 30.82 -3.63
N PRO A 189 38.96 30.67 -2.67
CA PRO A 189 38.71 31.05 -1.28
C PRO A 189 38.45 32.55 -1.13
N PHE A 190 37.41 32.92 -0.38
CA PHE A 190 36.97 34.31 -0.19
C PHE A 190 38.11 35.24 0.29
N LEU A 191 39.02 34.74 1.13
CA LEU A 191 40.18 35.48 1.64
C LEU A 191 41.19 35.88 0.55
N SER A 192 41.22 35.20 -0.60
CA SER A 192 42.15 35.52 -1.70
C SER A 192 41.79 36.81 -2.45
N ILE A 193 40.51 37.22 -2.41
CA ILE A 193 39.98 38.36 -3.17
C ILE A 193 40.26 39.69 -2.46
N LEU A 194 40.42 39.69 -1.13
CA LEU A 194 40.65 40.89 -0.31
C LEU A 194 42.12 41.37 -0.30
N GLY A 195 42.97 40.84 -1.18
CA GLY A 195 44.39 41.16 -1.28
C GLY A 195 44.73 42.52 -1.95
N GLN A 196 43.74 43.34 -2.30
CA GLN A 196 43.97 44.70 -2.83
C GLN A 196 43.34 45.74 -1.92
N GLU A 197 44.18 46.66 -1.41
CA GLU A 197 43.73 47.80 -0.62
C GLU A 197 42.97 48.81 -1.48
N ASN A 198 41.66 48.94 -1.25
CA ASN A 198 41.03 50.24 -1.17
C ASN A 198 39.78 50.18 -0.29
N LYS A 199 39.54 51.26 0.47
CA LYS A 199 38.30 51.45 1.21
C LYS A 199 37.39 52.34 0.40
N ASP A 200 36.12 51.95 0.37
CA ASP A 200 34.99 52.65 -0.25
C ASP A 200 35.04 52.73 -1.80
N VAL A 201 33.85 52.77 -2.41
CA VAL A 201 33.56 52.66 -3.86
C VAL A 201 33.76 51.25 -4.46
N CYS A 202 32.66 50.66 -4.96
CA CYS A 202 32.70 49.55 -5.91
C CYS A 202 32.63 50.07 -7.35
N PRO A 203 33.63 49.79 -8.22
CA PRO A 203 33.53 50.04 -9.66
C PRO A 203 33.42 48.71 -10.45
N PHE A 204 32.23 48.45 -11.02
CA PHE A 204 32.12 47.61 -12.21
C PHE A 204 32.77 48.32 -13.43
N PRO A 205 33.11 47.63 -14.55
CA PRO A 205 32.80 46.23 -14.88
C PRO A 205 33.99 45.38 -15.37
N LEU A 206 33.96 44.07 -15.09
CA LEU A 206 34.44 43.04 -16.02
C LEU A 206 33.46 41.85 -16.01
N VAL A 207 33.41 41.09 -17.11
CA VAL A 207 32.25 40.23 -17.41
C VAL A 207 32.44 38.79 -16.90
N LEU A 208 31.90 38.53 -15.71
CA LEU A 208 31.37 37.22 -15.31
C LEU A 208 29.99 37.47 -14.70
N LYS A 209 28.94 36.83 -15.23
CA LYS A 209 27.57 36.89 -14.70
C LYS A 209 27.33 35.69 -13.78
N GLY A 210 26.58 35.87 -12.70
CA GLY A 210 25.99 34.75 -11.92
C GLY A 210 26.58 34.44 -10.54
N LEU A 211 27.30 35.37 -9.89
CA LEU A 211 27.64 35.25 -8.47
C LEU A 211 26.90 36.30 -7.63
N TYR A 212 26.07 35.81 -6.72
CA TYR A 212 25.48 36.60 -5.62
C TYR A 212 25.90 35.96 -4.28
N CYS A 213 26.36 36.78 -3.33
CA CYS A 213 26.70 36.33 -1.98
C CYS A 213 25.54 36.57 -1.03
N CYS A 214 25.00 35.52 -0.40
CA CYS A 214 24.05 35.67 0.70
C CYS A 214 24.74 36.32 1.91
N ARG A 215 24.24 37.49 2.32
CA ARG A 215 24.66 38.18 3.54
C ARG A 215 23.71 37.86 4.69
N VAL A 216 23.89 36.69 5.30
CA VAL A 216 23.42 36.50 6.68
C VAL A 216 24.33 37.29 7.62
N SER A 217 23.78 37.83 8.71
CA SER A 217 24.50 38.66 9.68
C SER A 217 25.44 37.84 10.58
N GLY A 218 26.44 37.19 9.97
CA GLY A 218 27.31 36.22 10.65
C GLY A 218 28.29 35.48 9.73
N ALA A 219 29.04 36.21 8.89
CA ALA A 219 30.23 35.69 8.17
C ALA A 219 30.09 34.32 7.45
N SER A 220 29.04 34.14 6.65
CA SER A 220 28.84 32.96 5.80
C SER A 220 29.71 33.01 4.53
N ASN A 221 30.71 32.13 4.42
CA ASN A 221 31.61 32.01 3.24
C ASN A 221 30.98 31.30 2.03
N TRP A 222 29.65 31.39 1.87
CA TRP A 222 28.88 30.68 0.84
C TRP A 222 28.66 31.54 -0.41
N THR A 223 28.62 30.89 -1.57
CA THR A 223 28.46 31.51 -2.90
C THR A 223 27.32 30.84 -3.65
N LYS A 224 26.34 31.61 -4.15
CA LYS A 224 25.37 31.11 -5.14
C LYS A 224 26.06 31.00 -6.50
N LEU A 225 25.93 29.84 -7.14
CA LEU A 225 26.31 29.59 -8.52
C LEU A 225 25.06 29.37 -9.37
N GLU A 226 25.04 30.01 -10.54
CA GLU A 226 23.97 29.89 -11.53
C GLU A 226 24.61 29.55 -12.88
N GLN A 227 24.27 28.41 -13.46
CA GLN A 227 24.91 27.92 -14.69
C GLN A 227 23.88 27.26 -15.62
N LYS A 228 23.99 27.53 -16.93
CA LYS A 228 23.14 26.88 -17.94
C LYS A 228 23.89 25.71 -18.58
N LEU A 229 23.26 24.56 -18.62
CA LEU A 229 23.75 23.34 -19.28
C LEU A 229 22.92 23.14 -20.56
N VAL A 230 23.58 23.00 -21.71
CA VAL A 230 22.91 22.76 -23.00
C VAL A 230 23.18 21.32 -23.42
N ALA A 231 22.14 20.49 -23.45
CA ALA A 231 22.26 19.09 -23.80
C ALA A 231 22.69 18.90 -25.28
N GLN A 232 23.56 17.93 -25.51
CA GLN A 232 24.13 17.53 -26.81
C GLN A 232 23.63 16.13 -27.25
N GLY A 233 22.54 15.66 -26.64
CA GLY A 233 21.93 14.37 -26.89
C GLY A 233 20.78 14.09 -25.93
N THR A 234 19.87 13.21 -26.33
CA THR A 234 18.74 12.77 -25.50
C THR A 234 19.08 11.50 -24.74
N ASN A 235 18.84 11.48 -23.43
CA ASN A 235 18.82 10.28 -22.60
C ASN A 235 17.77 10.43 -21.47
N ARG A 236 16.97 9.39 -21.27
CA ARG A 236 15.75 9.44 -20.46
C ARG A 236 15.89 8.92 -19.04
N THR A 237 17.05 8.34 -18.74
CA THR A 237 17.45 7.85 -17.42
C THR A 237 18.80 8.48 -17.09
N SER A 238 18.83 9.81 -17.04
CA SER A 238 20.04 10.58 -16.79
C SER A 238 20.22 10.91 -15.30
N ARG A 239 21.37 11.45 -14.93
CA ARG A 239 21.71 11.90 -13.57
C ARG A 239 22.50 13.21 -13.62
N LEU A 240 22.41 14.01 -12.55
CA LEU A 240 23.28 15.15 -12.31
C LEU A 240 24.51 14.67 -11.55
N GLN A 241 25.71 14.98 -12.04
CA GLN A 241 26.99 14.59 -11.46
C GLN A 241 27.86 15.82 -11.18
N ILE A 242 28.51 15.86 -10.01
CA ILE A 242 29.45 16.91 -9.59
C ILE A 242 30.74 16.23 -9.13
N THR A 243 31.86 16.46 -9.81
CA THR A 243 33.17 15.87 -9.48
C THR A 243 34.32 16.86 -9.48
N THR A 244 35.45 16.49 -8.89
CA THR A 244 36.72 17.21 -8.99
C THR A 244 37.89 16.24 -9.08
N ASN A 245 39.01 16.69 -9.64
CA ASN A 245 40.30 16.00 -9.59
C ASN A 245 41.29 16.69 -8.62
N LYS A 246 40.81 17.63 -7.79
CA LYS A 246 41.60 18.36 -6.79
C LYS A 246 41.22 17.91 -5.38
N LYS A 247 42.25 17.59 -4.59
CA LYS A 247 42.18 17.42 -3.14
C LYS A 247 41.71 18.72 -2.47
N GLY A 248 40.86 18.62 -1.46
CA GLY A 248 40.26 19.75 -0.77
C GLY A 248 38.85 19.43 -0.25
N VAL A 249 38.23 20.39 0.45
CA VAL A 249 36.89 20.24 1.03
C VAL A 249 35.92 21.20 0.37
N VAL A 250 34.76 20.70 -0.06
CA VAL A 250 33.69 21.49 -0.65
C VAL A 250 32.39 21.17 0.07
N TRP A 251 31.62 22.19 0.41
CA TRP A 251 30.26 22.04 0.88
C TRP A 251 29.28 22.44 -0.21
N PHE A 252 28.14 21.74 -0.25
CA PHE A 252 27.02 21.95 -1.16
C PHE A 252 25.72 22.13 -0.38
N ASP A 253 24.82 22.93 -0.93
CA ASP A 253 23.50 23.24 -0.37
C ASP A 253 22.57 23.74 -1.51
N GLN A 254 21.27 23.53 -1.36
CA GLN A 254 20.19 23.93 -2.30
C GLN A 254 20.57 23.74 -3.79
N VAL A 255 20.84 22.49 -4.18
CA VAL A 255 21.30 22.10 -5.53
C VAL A 255 20.10 21.78 -6.43
N SER A 256 19.62 22.75 -7.19
CA SER A 256 18.47 22.64 -8.10
C SER A 256 18.90 22.47 -9.56
N LEU A 257 18.12 21.70 -10.33
CA LEU A 257 18.25 21.59 -11.78
C LEU A 257 16.86 21.57 -12.43
N MET A 258 16.42 22.71 -12.96
CA MET A 258 15.14 22.81 -13.70
C MET A 258 15.37 23.00 -15.21
N PRO A 259 14.50 22.45 -16.09
CA PRO A 259 14.43 22.86 -17.49
C PRO A 259 14.23 24.37 -17.64
N ALA A 260 14.72 24.97 -18.72
CA ALA A 260 14.51 26.40 -19.02
C ALA A 260 13.18 26.69 -19.75
N ASP A 261 12.47 25.65 -20.15
CA ASP A 261 11.22 25.64 -20.93
C ASP A 261 10.03 25.08 -20.13
N THR A 262 10.00 25.33 -18.81
CA THR A 262 8.84 25.02 -17.95
C THR A 262 7.59 25.79 -18.40
N TYR A 263 6.41 25.28 -18.06
CA TYR A 263 5.13 25.84 -18.51
C TYR A 263 5.02 27.33 -18.12
N LYS A 264 4.92 28.20 -19.14
CA LYS A 264 4.97 29.68 -19.03
C LYS A 264 6.21 30.27 -18.34
N GLY A 265 7.19 29.45 -17.94
CA GLY A 265 8.30 29.83 -17.07
C GLY A 265 7.97 29.77 -15.57
N HIS A 266 6.81 29.22 -15.18
CA HIS A 266 6.32 29.16 -13.79
C HIS A 266 6.78 27.92 -13.01
N GLY A 267 7.63 27.07 -13.58
CA GLY A 267 8.24 25.92 -12.90
C GLY A 267 7.56 24.56 -13.11
N PHE A 268 6.42 24.49 -13.81
CA PHE A 268 5.70 23.22 -14.03
C PHE A 268 6.16 22.43 -15.27
N ARG A 269 5.97 21.11 -15.25
CA ARG A 269 6.15 20.20 -16.40
C ARG A 269 5.04 20.38 -17.44
N THR A 270 5.39 21.00 -18.57
CA THR A 270 4.48 21.36 -19.68
C THR A 270 3.60 20.20 -20.17
N GLU A 271 4.12 18.99 -20.19
CA GLU A 271 3.42 17.79 -20.68
C GLU A 271 2.35 17.26 -19.71
N LEU A 272 2.53 17.43 -18.40
CA LEU A 272 1.51 17.09 -17.39
C LEU A 272 0.46 18.21 -17.29
N ILE A 273 0.87 19.48 -17.32
CA ILE A 273 -0.06 20.61 -17.37
C ILE A 273 -0.94 20.56 -18.63
N SER A 274 -0.42 20.06 -19.76
CA SER A 274 -1.22 19.85 -20.98
C SER A 274 -2.41 18.91 -20.76
N MET A 275 -2.23 17.83 -19.99
CA MET A 275 -3.32 16.92 -19.63
C MET A 275 -4.32 17.56 -18.65
N MET A 276 -3.83 18.40 -17.72
CA MET A 276 -4.71 19.18 -16.83
C MET A 276 -5.56 20.19 -17.62
N LEU A 277 -5.04 20.79 -18.69
CA LEU A 277 -5.77 21.71 -19.57
C LEU A 277 -6.84 20.98 -20.41
N ASP A 278 -6.57 19.76 -20.88
CA ASP A 278 -7.52 18.93 -21.63
C ASP A 278 -8.76 18.54 -20.79
N LEU A 279 -8.63 18.44 -19.46
CA LEU A 279 -9.75 18.26 -18.53
C LEU A 279 -10.64 19.50 -18.40
N LYS A 280 -10.17 20.68 -18.82
CA LYS A 280 -10.85 21.99 -18.71
C LYS A 280 -11.39 22.31 -17.28
N PRO A 281 -10.56 22.14 -16.22
CA PRO A 281 -11.01 22.27 -14.85
C PRO A 281 -11.52 23.67 -14.53
N ARG A 282 -12.63 23.73 -13.79
CA ARG A 282 -13.24 25.01 -13.36
C ARG A 282 -12.79 25.44 -11.97
N PHE A 283 -12.23 24.51 -11.21
CA PHE A 283 -11.59 24.76 -9.92
C PHE A 283 -10.40 23.80 -9.72
N LEU A 284 -9.52 24.16 -8.80
CA LEU A 284 -8.45 23.32 -8.26
C LEU A 284 -8.58 23.30 -6.73
N ARG A 285 -8.79 22.11 -6.15
CA ARG A 285 -8.72 21.87 -4.69
C ARG A 285 -7.30 21.48 -4.31
N PHE A 286 -6.66 22.29 -3.47
CA PHE A 286 -5.27 22.13 -3.05
C PHE A 286 -5.07 22.71 -1.63
N PRO A 287 -4.01 22.34 -0.88
CA PRO A 287 -3.05 21.28 -1.16
C PRO A 287 -3.60 19.89 -0.83
N GLY A 288 -4.89 19.80 -0.49
CA GLY A 288 -5.70 18.60 -0.61
C GLY A 288 -5.52 17.53 0.46
N GLY A 289 -6.58 16.73 0.65
CA GLY A 289 -6.56 15.44 1.32
C GLY A 289 -5.82 15.41 2.66
N CYS A 290 -5.20 14.26 2.91
CA CYS A 290 -4.53 13.96 4.15
C CYS A 290 -3.19 14.69 4.28
N PHE A 291 -2.59 15.15 3.18
CA PHE A 291 -1.39 15.99 3.18
C PHE A 291 -1.58 17.32 3.96
N VAL A 292 -2.80 17.86 4.00
CA VAL A 292 -3.13 19.04 4.83
C VAL A 292 -3.26 18.71 6.33
N GLU A 293 -3.57 17.47 6.68
CA GLU A 293 -3.72 16.98 8.06
C GLU A 293 -2.41 16.49 8.67
N GLY A 294 -1.65 15.69 7.91
CA GLY A 294 -0.59 14.83 8.42
C GLY A 294 -1.14 13.66 9.25
N GLU A 295 -0.28 12.67 9.54
CA GLU A 295 -0.54 11.76 10.67
C GLU A 295 -0.48 12.56 11.98
N TRP A 296 0.51 13.47 12.09
CA TRP A 296 0.77 14.31 13.25
C TRP A 296 0.85 15.79 12.89
N LEU A 297 0.30 16.68 13.73
CA LEU A 297 0.26 18.13 13.47
C LEU A 297 1.65 18.79 13.31
N ARG A 298 2.72 18.12 13.73
CA ARG A 298 4.11 18.53 13.49
C ARG A 298 4.54 18.45 12.01
N ASN A 299 3.88 17.60 11.22
CA ASN A 299 4.21 17.28 9.83
C ASN A 299 3.15 17.80 8.83
N ALA A 300 2.01 18.30 9.30
CA ALA A 300 0.95 18.87 8.48
C ALA A 300 1.39 20.14 7.70
N PHE A 301 1.00 20.26 6.43
CA PHE A 301 1.41 21.36 5.54
C PHE A 301 1.30 22.78 6.15
N ARG A 302 2.34 23.60 5.95
CA ARG A 302 2.46 24.98 6.48
C ARG A 302 2.70 26.01 5.37
N TRP A 303 1.63 26.70 4.95
CA TRP A 303 1.66 27.65 3.83
C TRP A 303 2.69 28.79 3.94
N ARG A 304 3.11 29.18 5.15
CA ARG A 304 4.14 30.22 5.37
C ARG A 304 5.58 29.73 5.12
N GLU A 305 5.76 28.43 5.21
CA GLU A 305 7.05 27.76 5.09
C GLU A 305 7.27 27.39 3.61
N SER A 306 6.19 27.20 2.86
CA SER A 306 6.13 27.05 1.39
C SER A 306 5.90 28.36 0.61
N ILE A 307 6.34 29.51 1.13
CA ILE A 307 6.41 30.79 0.37
C ILE A 307 7.73 31.52 0.59
N GLY A 308 8.04 32.44 -0.33
CA GLY A 308 9.32 33.13 -0.42
C GLY A 308 10.29 32.42 -1.38
N PRO A 309 11.60 32.76 -1.33
CA PRO A 309 12.64 32.09 -2.09
C PRO A 309 12.60 30.57 -1.83
N TRP A 310 12.71 29.75 -2.88
CA TRP A 310 12.62 28.30 -2.72
C TRP A 310 13.81 27.74 -1.92
N GLU A 311 14.97 28.41 -2.02
CA GLU A 311 16.18 28.07 -1.27
C GLU A 311 16.09 28.34 0.24
N GLU A 312 15.02 29.02 0.71
CA GLU A 312 14.73 29.26 2.12
C GLU A 312 13.56 28.39 2.65
N ARG A 313 12.95 27.54 1.83
CA ARG A 313 11.86 26.64 2.28
C ARG A 313 12.47 25.45 3.04
N PRO A 314 11.93 25.06 4.21
CA PRO A 314 12.50 23.96 4.99
C PRO A 314 12.18 22.57 4.39
N GLY A 315 11.10 22.48 3.61
CA GLY A 315 10.45 21.21 3.30
C GLY A 315 9.80 20.58 4.53
N HIS A 316 9.08 19.48 4.33
CA HIS A 316 8.60 18.63 5.42
C HIS A 316 8.39 17.19 4.95
N PHE A 317 8.41 16.27 5.90
CA PHE A 317 8.06 14.87 5.68
C PHE A 317 6.53 14.73 5.61
N GLY A 318 5.98 14.31 4.46
CA GLY A 318 4.57 13.99 4.31
C GLY A 318 4.30 12.65 4.96
N ASP A 319 4.05 12.63 6.27
CA ASP A 319 4.05 11.39 7.07
C ASP A 319 2.90 10.43 6.77
N VAL A 320 1.84 10.87 6.11
CA VAL A 320 0.77 10.00 5.55
C VAL A 320 1.23 9.23 4.31
N TRP A 321 1.98 9.87 3.42
CA TRP A 321 2.41 9.31 2.13
C TRP A 321 3.87 8.84 2.12
N HIS A 322 4.58 9.03 3.23
CA HIS A 322 5.89 8.46 3.59
C HIS A 322 7.11 8.94 2.79
N TYR A 323 7.04 10.08 2.09
CA TYR A 323 8.20 10.73 1.45
C TYR A 323 8.40 12.19 1.88
N TRP A 324 9.60 12.72 1.61
CA TRP A 324 9.96 14.11 1.93
C TRP A 324 9.63 15.06 0.77
N THR A 325 9.08 16.24 1.09
CA THR A 325 8.71 17.28 0.12
C THR A 325 9.61 18.50 0.30
N ASP A 326 10.01 19.14 -0.80
CA ASP A 326 10.90 20.33 -0.79
C ASP A 326 10.15 21.66 -0.57
N ASP A 327 8.81 21.59 -0.40
CA ASP A 327 7.87 22.71 -0.44
C ASP A 327 8.04 23.66 -1.66
N GLY A 328 8.67 23.18 -2.74
CA GLY A 328 8.87 23.94 -3.98
C GLY A 328 7.56 24.22 -4.70
N LEU A 329 6.63 23.24 -4.69
CA LEU A 329 5.24 23.40 -5.06
C LEU A 329 4.43 23.95 -3.86
N GLY A 330 4.59 25.24 -3.58
CA GLY A 330 4.03 25.89 -2.40
C GLY A 330 2.71 26.63 -2.61
N TYR A 331 2.27 27.37 -1.59
CA TYR A 331 0.99 28.08 -1.62
C TYR A 331 0.88 29.10 -2.76
N TYR A 332 1.98 29.78 -3.09
CA TYR A 332 2.04 30.71 -4.21
C TYR A 332 1.94 29.96 -5.55
N GLU A 333 2.67 28.86 -5.69
CA GLU A 333 2.73 28.10 -6.93
C GLU A 333 1.37 27.45 -7.27
N PHE A 334 0.62 26.94 -6.29
CA PHE A 334 -0.75 26.46 -6.52
C PHE A 334 -1.76 27.57 -6.91
N LEU A 335 -1.60 28.78 -6.38
CA LEU A 335 -2.42 29.93 -6.78
C LEU A 335 -2.10 30.33 -8.24
N GLN A 336 -0.82 30.35 -8.62
CA GLN A 336 -0.39 30.60 -9.99
C GLN A 336 -0.86 29.49 -10.95
N LEU A 337 -0.82 28.22 -10.53
CA LEU A 337 -1.34 27.06 -11.27
C LEU A 337 -2.85 27.17 -11.51
N SER A 338 -3.61 27.62 -10.50
CA SER A 338 -5.05 27.84 -10.61
C SER A 338 -5.37 28.89 -11.68
N GLU A 339 -4.67 30.03 -11.65
CA GLU A 339 -4.77 31.06 -12.69
C GLU A 339 -4.34 30.53 -14.06
N ASP A 340 -3.27 29.73 -14.11
CA ASP A 340 -2.69 29.21 -15.34
C ASP A 340 -3.60 28.24 -16.10
N LEU A 341 -4.42 27.48 -15.37
CA LEU A 341 -5.47 26.60 -15.87
C LEU A 341 -6.79 27.34 -16.16
N GLY A 342 -6.94 28.59 -15.71
CA GLY A 342 -8.21 29.33 -15.74
C GLY A 342 -9.23 28.84 -14.70
N ALA A 343 -8.77 28.18 -13.65
CA ALA A 343 -9.56 27.53 -12.62
C ALA A 343 -9.68 28.38 -11.35
N ALA A 344 -10.79 28.25 -10.62
CA ALA A 344 -10.95 28.87 -9.30
C ALA A 344 -10.13 28.12 -8.23
N PRO A 345 -9.23 28.80 -7.49
CA PRO A 345 -8.54 28.17 -6.36
C PRO A 345 -9.52 27.89 -5.21
N ILE A 346 -9.55 26.64 -4.73
CA ILE A 346 -10.18 26.22 -3.47
C ILE A 346 -9.06 25.91 -2.48
N TRP A 347 -8.93 26.79 -1.48
CA TRP A 347 -7.89 26.68 -0.46
C TRP A 347 -8.35 25.76 0.68
N VAL A 348 -7.76 24.56 0.75
CA VAL A 348 -7.91 23.62 1.87
C VAL A 348 -6.86 23.95 2.92
N PHE A 349 -7.24 24.09 4.18
CA PHE A 349 -6.30 24.41 5.25
C PHE A 349 -6.53 23.58 6.52
N ASN A 350 -5.45 23.34 7.26
CA ASN A 350 -5.48 22.60 8.52
C ASN A 350 -6.26 23.39 9.58
N ASN A 351 -7.31 22.80 10.16
CA ASN A 351 -8.17 23.43 11.16
C ASN A 351 -7.72 23.17 12.62
N GLY A 352 -6.47 22.74 12.81
CA GLY A 352 -5.92 22.30 14.09
C GLY A 352 -6.17 20.83 14.40
N ILE A 353 -6.25 19.96 13.39
CA ILE A 353 -6.42 18.51 13.53
C ILE A 353 -5.43 17.80 12.58
N SER A 354 -4.98 16.60 12.95
CA SER A 354 -4.32 15.61 12.09
C SER A 354 -5.00 14.25 12.27
N HIS A 355 -4.51 13.17 11.63
CA HIS A 355 -5.08 11.83 11.89
C HIS A 355 -5.05 11.45 13.39
N ASN A 356 -3.99 11.82 14.12
CA ASN A 356 -3.79 11.48 15.54
C ASN A 356 -3.92 12.65 16.55
N ASP A 357 -3.68 13.90 16.15
CA ASP A 357 -3.74 15.08 17.04
C ASP A 357 -5.04 15.89 16.87
N GLU A 358 -5.55 16.48 17.96
CA GLU A 358 -6.60 17.52 17.91
C GLU A 358 -6.29 18.72 18.83
N VAL A 359 -6.34 19.94 18.30
CA VAL A 359 -6.22 21.20 19.06
C VAL A 359 -7.57 21.60 19.65
N ASP A 360 -7.60 21.80 20.98
CA ASP A 360 -8.79 22.29 21.69
C ASP A 360 -9.26 23.66 21.15
N THR A 361 -10.57 23.82 20.98
CA THR A 361 -11.23 25.05 20.50
C THR A 361 -10.95 26.31 21.34
N ALA A 362 -10.49 26.16 22.58
CA ALA A 362 -9.97 27.27 23.38
C ALA A 362 -8.58 27.76 22.91
N ALA A 363 -7.77 26.87 22.34
CA ALA A 363 -6.39 27.12 21.91
C ALA A 363 -6.25 27.43 20.40
N ILE A 364 -7.27 27.16 19.57
CA ILE A 364 -7.18 27.26 18.10
C ILE A 364 -6.92 28.68 17.51
N ALA A 365 -6.96 29.73 18.33
CA ALA A 365 -6.85 31.12 17.86
C ALA A 365 -5.61 31.45 16.99
N PRO A 366 -4.40 30.88 17.20
CA PRO A 366 -3.26 31.10 16.32
C PRO A 366 -3.50 30.59 14.89
N PHE A 367 -4.08 29.39 14.73
CA PHE A 367 -4.40 28.82 13.42
C PHE A 367 -5.44 29.68 12.66
N VAL A 368 -6.43 30.22 13.37
CA VAL A 368 -7.43 31.14 12.78
C VAL A 368 -6.76 32.41 12.25
N LYS A 369 -5.79 32.98 13.00
CA LYS A 369 -4.98 34.11 12.51
C LYS A 369 -4.11 33.70 11.31
N ASP A 370 -3.59 32.47 11.32
CA ASP A 370 -2.72 31.96 10.25
C ASP A 370 -3.44 31.88 8.90
N VAL A 371 -4.67 31.40 8.91
CA VAL A 371 -5.53 31.33 7.73
C VAL A 371 -5.97 32.71 7.26
N LEU A 372 -6.30 33.63 8.17
CA LEU A 372 -6.60 35.03 7.80
C LEU A 372 -5.41 35.72 7.11
N ASP A 373 -4.19 35.43 7.55
CA ASP A 373 -2.97 35.92 6.91
C ASP A 373 -2.75 35.26 5.53
N SER A 374 -3.10 33.98 5.33
CA SER A 374 -3.04 33.33 4.01
C SER A 374 -4.03 33.96 3.02
N LEU A 375 -5.23 34.33 3.50
CA LEU A 375 -6.21 35.06 2.71
C LEU A 375 -5.78 36.51 2.45
N GLU A 376 -5.03 37.14 3.36
CA GLU A 376 -4.39 38.44 3.11
C GLU A 376 -3.25 38.32 2.09
N PHE A 377 -2.46 37.23 2.10
CA PHE A 377 -1.47 36.94 1.07
C PHE A 377 -2.11 36.80 -0.30
N ALA A 378 -3.18 36.01 -0.41
CA ALA A 378 -3.85 35.77 -1.70
C ALA A 378 -4.63 37.00 -2.18
N ARG A 379 -5.41 37.67 -1.31
CA ARG A 379 -6.41 38.69 -1.70
C ARG A 379 -6.04 40.14 -1.34
N GLY A 380 -5.02 40.37 -0.51
CA GLY A 380 -4.65 41.71 -0.02
C GLY A 380 -4.06 42.61 -1.11
N ASN A 381 -4.16 43.92 -0.92
CA ASN A 381 -3.48 44.91 -1.76
C ASN A 381 -1.96 44.75 -1.67
N ALA A 382 -1.21 45.13 -2.71
CA ALA A 382 0.25 45.06 -2.73
C ALA A 382 0.96 45.88 -1.62
N ASP A 383 0.26 46.83 -0.98
CA ASP A 383 0.75 47.61 0.17
C ASP A 383 0.40 46.99 1.55
N SER A 384 -0.27 45.83 1.59
CA SER A 384 -0.66 45.16 2.84
C SER A 384 0.45 44.25 3.39
N THR A 385 0.33 43.79 4.64
CA THR A 385 1.34 42.96 5.33
C THR A 385 1.72 41.73 4.51
N TRP A 386 0.73 40.99 4.01
CA TRP A 386 0.95 39.76 3.24
C TRP A 386 0.78 39.94 1.74
N GLY A 387 -0.04 40.89 1.29
CA GLY A 387 -0.14 41.26 -0.13
C GLY A 387 1.17 41.85 -0.68
N SER A 388 1.97 42.51 0.15
CA SER A 388 3.33 42.95 -0.24
C SER A 388 4.32 41.80 -0.41
N VAL A 389 4.16 40.69 0.32
CA VAL A 389 4.97 39.48 0.13
C VAL A 389 4.63 38.83 -1.21
N ARG A 390 3.34 38.68 -1.53
CA ARG A 390 2.88 38.20 -2.84
C ARG A 390 3.39 39.09 -3.98
N ALA A 391 3.31 40.42 -3.82
CA ALA A 391 3.84 41.38 -4.79
C ALA A 391 5.36 41.27 -4.97
N ALA A 392 6.12 41.06 -3.88
CA ALA A 392 7.57 40.86 -3.93
C ALA A 392 7.98 39.51 -4.57
N MET A 393 7.13 38.48 -4.49
CA MET A 393 7.30 37.21 -5.23
C MET A 393 6.98 37.33 -6.73
N GLY A 394 6.44 38.47 -7.18
CA GLY A 394 6.23 38.78 -8.60
C GLY A 394 4.79 39.03 -9.01
N HIS A 395 3.81 38.75 -8.14
CA HIS A 395 2.38 38.85 -8.45
C HIS A 395 1.69 39.98 -7.66
N PRO A 396 1.73 41.24 -8.13
CA PRO A 396 1.17 42.38 -7.40
C PRO A 396 -0.37 42.33 -7.33
N GLU A 397 -1.04 41.72 -8.32
CA GLU A 397 -2.50 41.64 -8.35
C GLU A 397 -3.05 40.57 -7.38
N PRO A 398 -4.27 40.74 -6.82
CA PRO A 398 -4.88 39.73 -5.95
C PRO A 398 -5.36 38.48 -6.70
N PHE A 399 -5.11 37.30 -6.14
CA PHE A 399 -5.65 36.03 -6.66
C PHE A 399 -7.16 35.89 -6.37
N PRO A 400 -7.94 35.25 -7.26
CA PRO A 400 -9.40 35.18 -7.16
C PRO A 400 -9.91 34.08 -6.21
N VAL A 401 -9.35 33.98 -4.99
CA VAL A 401 -9.78 33.01 -3.97
C VAL A 401 -11.20 33.33 -3.50
N LYS A 402 -12.13 32.43 -3.85
CA LYS A 402 -13.57 32.51 -3.53
C LYS A 402 -14.07 31.36 -2.66
N TYR A 403 -13.29 30.30 -2.52
CA TYR A 403 -13.68 29.07 -1.85
C TYR A 403 -12.60 28.65 -0.85
N VAL A 404 -13.02 28.21 0.33
CA VAL A 404 -12.13 27.63 1.34
C VAL A 404 -12.74 26.38 1.96
N ALA A 405 -11.93 25.37 2.24
CA ALA A 405 -12.31 24.18 2.99
C ALA A 405 -11.62 24.17 4.35
N ILE A 406 -12.41 23.98 5.41
CA ILE A 406 -12.00 24.22 6.80
C ILE A 406 -11.61 22.89 7.45
N GLY A 407 -10.57 22.26 6.91
CA GLY A 407 -10.13 20.90 7.25
C GLY A 407 -10.22 19.92 6.08
N ASN A 408 -10.02 18.64 6.40
CA ASN A 408 -10.17 17.48 5.52
C ASN A 408 -10.67 16.28 6.35
N GLU A 409 -11.66 15.51 5.86
CA GLU A 409 -12.34 14.35 6.51
C GLU A 409 -12.78 14.47 8.02
N ASP A 410 -12.53 15.61 8.66
CA ASP A 410 -12.51 15.82 10.12
C ASP A 410 -13.85 15.64 10.85
N CYS A 411 -14.97 15.43 10.16
CA CYS A 411 -16.30 15.60 10.74
C CYS A 411 -16.56 14.74 12.00
N GLY A 412 -15.93 13.58 12.11
CA GLY A 412 -16.03 12.68 13.28
C GLY A 412 -15.16 13.09 14.48
N LYS A 413 -14.24 14.04 14.32
CA LYS A 413 -13.26 14.45 15.34
C LYS A 413 -13.91 15.31 16.43
N LYS A 414 -13.42 15.19 17.66
CA LYS A 414 -14.05 15.74 18.87
C LYS A 414 -14.18 17.27 18.85
N PHE A 415 -13.17 17.97 18.35
CA PHE A 415 -13.06 19.43 18.36
C PHE A 415 -13.43 20.08 17.02
N TYR A 416 -13.62 19.30 15.93
CA TYR A 416 -13.90 19.81 14.58
C TYR A 416 -14.95 20.91 14.57
N ARG A 417 -16.15 20.61 15.06
CA ARG A 417 -17.29 21.54 15.08
C ARG A 417 -16.98 22.84 15.84
N GLY A 418 -16.18 22.75 16.90
CA GLY A 418 -15.75 23.92 17.68
C GLY A 418 -14.74 24.77 16.91
N ASN A 419 -13.74 24.12 16.31
CA ASN A 419 -12.69 24.77 15.53
C ASN A 419 -13.26 25.39 14.26
N TYR A 420 -14.07 24.64 13.49
CA TYR A 420 -14.81 25.11 12.32
C TYR A 420 -15.55 26.42 12.61
N LEU A 421 -16.31 26.50 13.71
CA LEU A 421 -17.05 27.71 14.08
C LEU A 421 -16.13 28.91 14.41
N LYS A 422 -14.87 28.70 14.79
CA LYS A 422 -13.90 29.79 14.98
C LYS A 422 -13.43 30.34 13.63
N PHE A 423 -13.05 29.46 12.69
CA PHE A 423 -12.66 29.85 11.33
C PHE A 423 -13.85 30.48 10.57
N TYR A 424 -15.02 29.84 10.56
CA TYR A 424 -16.22 30.32 9.88
C TYR A 424 -16.54 31.78 10.23
N ASN A 425 -16.60 32.10 11.52
CA ASN A 425 -16.95 33.45 11.96
C ASN A 425 -15.87 34.48 11.59
N ALA A 426 -14.60 34.15 11.80
CA ALA A 426 -13.49 35.05 11.50
C ALA A 426 -13.33 35.31 9.98
N ILE A 427 -13.47 34.27 9.16
CA ILE A 427 -13.41 34.39 7.69
C ILE A 427 -14.63 35.13 7.17
N ARG A 428 -15.85 34.87 7.67
CA ARG A 428 -17.07 35.59 7.26
C ARG A 428 -17.04 37.07 7.67
N GLU A 429 -16.40 37.42 8.78
CA GLU A 429 -16.22 38.81 9.21
C GLU A 429 -15.22 39.57 8.33
N ALA A 430 -14.07 38.96 8.00
CA ALA A 430 -13.03 39.60 7.19
C ALA A 430 -13.30 39.57 5.68
N TYR A 431 -13.86 38.47 5.17
CA TYR A 431 -14.05 38.17 3.75
C TYR A 431 -15.47 37.63 3.49
N PRO A 432 -16.52 38.45 3.64
CA PRO A 432 -17.91 38.00 3.62
C PRO A 432 -18.36 37.37 2.28
N ASP A 433 -17.61 37.57 1.21
CA ASP A 433 -17.85 37.04 -0.14
C ASP A 433 -17.23 35.66 -0.44
N ILE A 434 -16.36 35.16 0.46
CA ILE A 434 -15.84 33.77 0.36
C ILE A 434 -16.96 32.78 0.71
N GLN A 435 -16.99 31.65 0.00
CA GLN A 435 -17.86 30.52 0.30
C GLN A 435 -17.09 29.47 1.11
N MET A 436 -17.65 29.07 2.25
CA MET A 436 -17.03 28.10 3.14
C MET A 436 -17.62 26.69 2.93
N ILE A 437 -16.71 25.73 2.72
CA ILE A 437 -16.97 24.30 2.64
C ILE A 437 -16.77 23.69 4.04
N SER A 438 -17.74 22.91 4.51
CA SER A 438 -17.62 22.01 5.65
C SER A 438 -17.31 20.59 5.19
N ASN A 439 -16.47 19.85 5.92
CA ASN A 439 -16.09 18.46 5.63
C ASN A 439 -17.12 17.44 6.16
N CYS A 440 -18.22 17.90 6.77
CA CYS A 440 -19.33 17.05 7.16
C CYS A 440 -20.30 16.83 6.00
N ASP A 441 -20.60 15.57 5.67
CA ASP A 441 -21.63 15.25 4.67
C ASP A 441 -23.03 15.73 5.12
N ALA A 442 -23.73 16.43 4.21
CA ALA A 442 -25.12 16.84 4.37
C ALA A 442 -26.08 16.26 3.30
N SER A 443 -25.64 15.24 2.56
CA SER A 443 -26.39 14.59 1.46
C SER A 443 -27.73 14.01 1.93
N SER A 444 -27.76 13.50 3.16
CA SER A 444 -28.88 12.79 3.78
C SER A 444 -29.51 13.53 4.96
N SER A 445 -28.73 14.37 5.66
CA SER A 445 -29.11 15.03 6.92
C SER A 445 -28.61 16.48 6.94
N PRO A 446 -29.35 17.46 7.51
CA PRO A 446 -28.86 18.84 7.59
C PRO A 446 -27.65 18.99 8.53
N LEU A 447 -26.71 19.87 8.18
CA LEU A 447 -25.64 20.30 9.10
C LEU A 447 -26.21 20.97 10.35
N ASP A 448 -25.50 20.81 11.46
CA ASP A 448 -25.81 21.45 12.75
C ASP A 448 -25.03 22.77 12.98
N HIS A 449 -24.33 23.24 11.94
CA HIS A 449 -23.51 24.43 11.86
C HIS A 449 -23.67 25.06 10.45
N PRO A 450 -23.42 26.37 10.28
CA PRO A 450 -23.61 27.04 9.00
C PRO A 450 -22.46 26.72 8.03
N ALA A 451 -22.78 26.51 6.76
CA ALA A 451 -21.83 26.40 5.66
C ALA A 451 -22.51 26.87 4.36
N ASP A 452 -21.73 27.21 3.33
CA ASP A 452 -22.25 27.48 1.98
C ASP A 452 -22.22 26.20 1.11
N LEU A 453 -21.21 25.37 1.35
CA LEU A 453 -21.06 24.04 0.77
C LEU A 453 -20.75 22.99 1.85
N TYR A 454 -21.01 21.74 1.52
CA TYR A 454 -20.59 20.57 2.29
C TYR A 454 -19.83 19.59 1.39
N ASP A 455 -18.86 18.90 1.94
CA ASP A 455 -18.04 17.93 1.22
C ASP A 455 -18.67 16.53 1.22
N PHE A 456 -18.33 15.73 0.21
CA PHE A 456 -18.80 14.37 0.02
C PHE A 456 -17.72 13.55 -0.69
N HIS A 457 -17.13 12.60 0.03
CA HIS A 457 -16.09 11.72 -0.49
C HIS A 457 -16.67 10.32 -0.78
N VAL A 458 -16.23 9.66 -1.86
CA VAL A 458 -16.59 8.24 -2.11
C VAL A 458 -15.52 7.45 -2.86
N TYR A 459 -14.98 6.44 -2.18
CA TYR A 459 -14.09 5.42 -2.75
C TYR A 459 -14.78 4.05 -2.67
N THR A 460 -15.05 3.41 -3.81
CA THR A 460 -15.86 2.17 -3.86
C THR A 460 -15.68 1.36 -5.16
N ASP A 461 -16.45 0.30 -5.35
CA ASP A 461 -16.42 -0.56 -6.55
C ASP A 461 -17.33 -0.07 -7.70
N SER A 462 -17.09 -0.61 -8.90
CA SER A 462 -17.81 -0.30 -10.15
C SER A 462 -19.34 -0.29 -10.01
N LYS A 463 -19.87 -1.31 -9.37
CA LYS A 463 -21.29 -1.62 -9.29
C LYS A 463 -21.95 -0.77 -8.21
N THR A 464 -21.25 -0.51 -7.11
CA THR A 464 -21.69 0.42 -6.08
C THR A 464 -21.72 1.85 -6.59
N LEU A 465 -20.64 2.40 -7.18
CA LEU A 465 -20.66 3.78 -7.69
C LEU A 465 -21.67 3.94 -8.85
N PHE A 466 -21.78 2.94 -9.73
CA PHE A 466 -22.82 2.94 -10.76
C PHE A 466 -24.25 3.00 -10.18
N SER A 467 -24.50 2.36 -9.03
CA SER A 467 -25.79 2.42 -8.33
C SER A 467 -26.05 3.81 -7.70
N MET A 468 -24.99 4.51 -7.30
CA MET A 468 -25.01 5.85 -6.68
C MET A 468 -25.36 7.00 -7.66
N LYS A 469 -25.66 6.70 -8.92
CA LYS A 469 -26.19 7.67 -9.92
C LYS A 469 -27.50 8.40 -9.52
N ASN A 470 -28.10 8.06 -8.38
CA ASN A 470 -29.27 8.73 -7.81
C ASN A 470 -29.06 9.26 -6.37
N THR A 471 -27.82 9.29 -5.83
CA THR A 471 -27.56 9.71 -4.44
C THR A 471 -28.20 11.06 -4.10
N PHE A 472 -27.96 12.07 -4.93
CA PHE A 472 -28.44 13.44 -4.70
C PHE A 472 -29.90 13.69 -5.09
N ASP A 473 -30.62 12.69 -5.62
CA ASP A 473 -32.04 12.82 -6.03
C ASP A 473 -32.94 13.27 -4.89
N ARG A 474 -32.60 12.89 -3.65
CA ARG A 474 -33.40 13.17 -2.45
C ARG A 474 -32.80 14.22 -1.52
N SER A 475 -31.58 14.69 -1.81
CA SER A 475 -30.90 15.70 -1.00
C SER A 475 -31.70 17.01 -0.98
N SER A 476 -31.57 17.75 0.12
CA SER A 476 -32.32 19.00 0.32
C SER A 476 -31.94 20.05 -0.73
N ARG A 477 -32.94 20.70 -1.31
CA ARG A 477 -32.74 21.89 -2.17
C ARG A 477 -32.58 23.18 -1.37
N ASN A 478 -32.77 23.12 -0.04
CA ASN A 478 -32.59 24.20 0.92
C ASN A 478 -31.41 23.87 1.85
N GLY A 479 -30.43 24.77 1.96
CA GLY A 479 -29.19 24.54 2.72
C GLY A 479 -27.93 24.67 1.84
N PRO A 480 -26.76 24.22 2.33
CA PRO A 480 -25.52 24.23 1.57
C PRO A 480 -25.58 23.33 0.34
N LYS A 481 -24.70 23.57 -0.63
CA LYS A 481 -24.53 22.73 -1.84
C LYS A 481 -23.51 21.63 -1.63
N ALA A 482 -23.66 20.51 -2.33
CA ALA A 482 -22.65 19.46 -2.32
C ALA A 482 -21.43 19.88 -3.14
N PHE A 483 -20.25 19.67 -2.57
CA PHE A 483 -19.00 19.50 -3.27
C PHE A 483 -18.67 18.00 -3.18
N VAL A 484 -18.57 17.32 -4.31
CA VAL A 484 -18.08 15.93 -4.37
C VAL A 484 -16.57 15.99 -4.59
N SER A 485 -15.83 16.42 -3.56
CA SER A 485 -14.43 16.83 -3.79
C SER A 485 -13.47 15.67 -4.04
N GLU A 486 -13.87 14.47 -3.64
CA GLU A 486 -13.14 13.22 -3.86
C GLU A 486 -14.08 12.12 -4.31
N TYR A 487 -13.76 11.51 -5.46
CA TYR A 487 -14.28 10.19 -5.77
C TYR A 487 -13.30 9.43 -6.66
N ALA A 488 -13.22 8.13 -6.45
CA ALA A 488 -12.62 7.18 -7.38
C ALA A 488 -13.32 5.83 -7.30
N VAL A 489 -12.98 4.96 -8.25
CA VAL A 489 -13.54 3.62 -8.35
C VAL A 489 -12.45 2.62 -8.61
N TRP A 490 -12.50 1.52 -7.86
CA TRP A 490 -11.83 0.27 -8.22
C TRP A 490 -12.52 -0.31 -9.48
N ARG A 491 -12.14 0.26 -10.63
CA ARG A 491 -12.64 0.07 -12.02
C ARG A 491 -14.03 0.68 -12.30
N SER A 492 -14.10 1.62 -13.27
CA SER A 492 -15.32 2.17 -13.93
C SER A 492 -16.25 3.11 -13.13
N ASP A 493 -16.25 4.40 -13.50
CA ASP A 493 -16.86 5.56 -12.80
C ASP A 493 -18.11 6.18 -13.49
N ALA A 494 -18.21 6.03 -14.81
CA ALA A 494 -19.04 6.81 -15.74
C ALA A 494 -20.46 7.22 -15.32
N ALA A 495 -21.23 6.34 -14.66
CA ALA A 495 -22.66 6.57 -14.44
C ALA A 495 -22.96 7.55 -13.30
N PHE A 496 -22.08 7.64 -12.30
CA PHE A 496 -22.24 8.56 -11.17
C PHE A 496 -22.29 10.01 -11.65
N LEU A 497 -21.44 10.37 -12.62
CA LEU A 497 -21.32 11.71 -13.21
C LEU A 497 -22.63 12.18 -13.86
N THR A 498 -23.40 11.27 -14.48
CA THR A 498 -24.74 11.60 -15.01
C THR A 498 -25.74 11.93 -13.90
N GLY A 499 -25.55 11.34 -12.71
CA GLY A 499 -26.29 11.68 -11.49
C GLY A 499 -25.93 13.04 -10.92
N LEU A 500 -24.66 13.46 -11.04
CA LEU A 500 -24.18 14.80 -10.65
C LEU A 500 -24.75 15.88 -11.57
N GLU A 501 -24.70 15.70 -12.90
CA GLU A 501 -25.34 16.61 -13.86
C GLU A 501 -26.86 16.72 -13.64
N LYS A 502 -27.51 15.59 -13.39
CA LYS A 502 -28.95 15.52 -13.08
C LYS A 502 -29.32 16.23 -11.79
N ASN A 503 -28.41 16.30 -10.82
CA ASN A 503 -28.61 16.96 -9.53
C ASN A 503 -27.75 18.23 -9.38
N SER A 504 -27.37 18.86 -10.48
CA SER A 504 -26.59 20.11 -10.50
C SER A 504 -27.33 21.32 -9.89
N ASP A 505 -28.59 21.15 -9.50
CA ASP A 505 -29.35 22.09 -8.66
C ASP A 505 -28.98 22.01 -7.16
N VAL A 506 -28.29 20.94 -6.75
CA VAL A 506 -27.74 20.74 -5.39
C VAL A 506 -26.24 20.43 -5.36
N VAL A 507 -25.67 19.84 -6.41
CA VAL A 507 -24.23 19.63 -6.58
C VAL A 507 -23.60 20.83 -7.30
N GLN A 508 -22.65 21.48 -6.65
CA GLN A 508 -22.00 22.70 -7.15
C GLN A 508 -20.63 22.43 -7.81
N MET A 509 -19.91 21.41 -7.33
CA MET A 509 -18.53 21.07 -7.71
C MET A 509 -18.29 19.56 -7.54
N ALA A 510 -17.40 18.98 -8.34
CA ALA A 510 -17.01 17.57 -8.31
C ALA A 510 -15.61 17.34 -8.91
N SER A 511 -14.78 16.53 -8.27
CA SER A 511 -13.39 16.22 -8.71
C SER A 511 -13.01 14.76 -8.45
N TYR A 512 -12.35 14.13 -9.41
CA TYR A 512 -11.78 12.79 -9.27
C TYR A 512 -10.51 12.84 -8.40
N ALA A 513 -10.28 11.82 -7.56
CA ALA A 513 -9.13 11.77 -6.67
C ALA A 513 -8.54 10.34 -6.54
N PRO A 514 -7.20 10.15 -6.59
CA PRO A 514 -6.18 11.16 -6.86
C PRO A 514 -6.00 11.40 -8.37
N LEU A 515 -5.31 12.50 -8.71
CA LEU A 515 -5.16 12.96 -10.10
C LEU A 515 -3.96 12.33 -10.81
N PHE A 516 -2.90 11.99 -10.07
CA PHE A 516 -1.56 11.73 -10.60
C PHE A 516 -0.88 10.59 -9.84
N VAL A 517 -0.27 9.66 -10.57
CA VAL A 517 0.63 8.62 -10.01
C VAL A 517 1.92 8.49 -10.81
N ASN A 518 3.06 8.59 -10.11
CA ASN A 518 4.35 8.23 -10.67
C ASN A 518 4.47 6.70 -10.65
N ASN A 519 4.62 6.05 -11.80
CA ASN A 519 4.61 4.58 -11.86
C ASN A 519 5.74 3.91 -11.03
N ASN A 520 6.78 4.66 -10.66
CA ASN A 520 7.89 4.14 -9.86
C ASN A 520 7.59 4.06 -8.35
N ASP A 521 6.57 4.78 -7.86
CA ASP A 521 6.12 4.74 -6.47
C ASP A 521 4.60 5.02 -6.39
N GLN A 522 3.85 4.00 -5.98
CA GLN A 522 2.39 3.95 -6.10
C GLN A 522 1.76 3.68 -4.73
N THR A 523 1.82 4.68 -3.86
CA THR A 523 1.28 4.65 -2.49
C THR A 523 -0.23 4.44 -2.45
N TRP A 524 -0.95 4.96 -3.45
CA TRP A 524 -2.39 4.79 -3.64
C TRP A 524 -2.73 4.55 -5.12
N ASN A 525 -3.83 3.85 -5.37
CA ASN A 525 -4.38 3.58 -6.70
C ASN A 525 -5.92 3.50 -6.61
N PRO A 526 -6.71 3.70 -7.70
CA PRO A 526 -6.27 4.03 -9.06
C PRO A 526 -6.50 5.50 -9.45
N ASP A 527 -5.59 6.05 -10.24
CA ASP A 527 -5.52 7.47 -10.56
C ASP A 527 -6.06 7.83 -11.96
N ALA A 528 -6.17 9.13 -12.22
CA ALA A 528 -6.49 9.64 -13.56
C ALA A 528 -5.26 9.63 -14.51
N ILE A 529 -4.10 10.09 -14.08
CA ILE A 529 -2.91 10.29 -14.93
C ILE A 529 -1.72 9.51 -14.39
N VAL A 530 -1.25 8.52 -15.14
CA VAL A 530 -0.04 7.76 -14.82
C VAL A 530 1.15 8.36 -15.57
N PHE A 531 2.28 8.59 -14.89
CA PHE A 531 3.45 9.20 -15.51
C PHE A 531 4.79 8.63 -14.98
N ASN A 532 5.89 9.04 -15.60
CA ASN A 532 7.26 8.86 -15.12
C ASN A 532 8.12 10.07 -15.55
N SER A 533 9.46 9.95 -15.56
CA SER A 533 10.36 11.04 -15.95
C SER A 533 10.18 11.57 -17.38
N TRP A 534 9.56 10.81 -18.29
CA TRP A 534 9.39 11.20 -19.70
C TRP A 534 8.08 10.77 -20.39
N GLN A 535 7.29 9.90 -19.76
CA GLN A 535 6.00 9.42 -20.27
C GLN A 535 4.86 9.85 -19.37
N GLN A 536 3.69 9.94 -19.96
CA GLN A 536 2.42 10.12 -19.29
C GLN A 536 1.29 9.53 -20.14
N TYR A 537 0.25 9.00 -19.50
CA TYR A 537 -0.99 8.60 -20.17
C TYR A 537 -2.20 8.75 -19.26
N GLY A 538 -3.37 8.98 -19.86
CA GLY A 538 -4.64 9.01 -19.14
C GLY A 538 -5.22 7.61 -18.98
N THR A 539 -5.64 7.25 -17.77
CA THR A 539 -6.42 6.03 -17.52
C THR A 539 -7.83 6.15 -18.13
N PRO A 540 -8.61 5.07 -18.23
CA PRO A 540 -10.01 5.16 -18.64
C PRO A 540 -10.83 6.18 -17.83
N SER A 541 -10.48 6.40 -16.55
CA SER A 541 -11.07 7.43 -15.68
C SER A 541 -10.77 8.85 -16.18
N TYR A 542 -9.52 9.19 -16.51
CA TYR A 542 -9.18 10.48 -17.13
C TYR A 542 -9.97 10.73 -18.41
N TRP A 543 -10.06 9.71 -19.26
CA TRP A 543 -10.85 9.81 -20.49
C TRP A 543 -12.35 9.97 -20.21
N MET A 544 -12.88 9.40 -19.12
CA MET A 544 -14.24 9.70 -18.65
C MET A 544 -14.39 11.19 -18.29
N GLN A 545 -13.45 11.76 -17.54
CA GLN A 545 -13.51 13.17 -17.13
C GLN A 545 -13.51 14.13 -18.33
N THR A 546 -12.68 13.90 -19.35
CA THR A 546 -12.69 14.71 -20.59
C THR A 546 -14.05 14.70 -21.31
N LEU A 547 -14.82 13.61 -21.20
CA LEU A 547 -16.17 13.49 -21.78
C LEU A 547 -17.24 14.27 -20.97
N PHE A 548 -16.87 14.81 -19.79
CA PHE A 548 -17.70 15.68 -18.95
C PHE A 548 -17.25 17.16 -18.88
N GLY A 549 -16.08 17.52 -19.41
CA GLY A 549 -15.55 18.90 -19.36
C GLY A 549 -16.49 20.00 -19.89
N GLU A 550 -17.25 19.74 -20.96
CA GLU A 550 -18.19 20.74 -21.53
C GLU A 550 -19.51 20.91 -20.73
N SER A 551 -19.68 20.21 -19.61
CA SER A 551 -20.91 20.26 -18.82
C SER A 551 -20.99 21.46 -17.89
N SER A 552 -19.86 21.96 -17.40
CA SER A 552 -19.81 23.10 -16.49
C SER A 552 -20.23 24.39 -17.20
N GLY A 553 -21.39 24.93 -16.83
CA GLY A 553 -22.06 26.06 -17.46
C GLY A 553 -23.09 25.69 -18.56
N ALA A 554 -23.27 24.40 -18.86
CA ALA A 554 -24.22 23.93 -19.87
C ALA A 554 -25.68 23.91 -19.37
N MET A 555 -26.64 23.76 -20.28
CA MET A 555 -28.06 23.60 -19.93
C MET A 555 -28.45 22.12 -19.87
N PHE A 556 -28.66 21.58 -18.67
CA PHE A 556 -29.19 20.23 -18.46
C PHE A 556 -30.65 20.10 -18.91
N HIS A 557 -30.99 19.00 -19.58
CA HIS A 557 -32.35 18.67 -20.02
C HIS A 557 -32.84 17.36 -19.38
N PRO A 558 -34.10 17.29 -18.90
CA PRO A 558 -34.67 16.06 -18.38
C PRO A 558 -34.64 14.89 -19.38
N VAL A 559 -34.26 13.72 -18.87
CA VAL A 559 -34.20 12.47 -19.64
C VAL A 559 -35.06 11.38 -19.03
N THR A 560 -35.57 10.47 -19.84
CA THR A 560 -36.31 9.27 -19.40
C THR A 560 -35.90 8.06 -20.22
N ILE A 561 -35.38 7.03 -19.55
CA ILE A 561 -35.10 5.72 -20.15
C ILE A 561 -36.31 4.80 -19.92
N THR A 562 -36.71 4.05 -20.94
CA THR A 562 -37.69 2.97 -20.85
C THR A 562 -37.12 1.70 -21.48
N SER A 563 -36.90 0.67 -20.66
CA SER A 563 -36.50 -0.68 -21.08
C SER A 563 -36.86 -1.71 -20.00
N SER A 564 -36.81 -3.00 -20.33
CA SER A 564 -37.09 -4.12 -19.40
C SER A 564 -35.93 -4.47 -18.45
N TYR A 565 -34.80 -3.76 -18.56
CA TYR A 565 -33.52 -4.05 -17.90
C TYR A 565 -32.82 -2.75 -17.47
N SER A 566 -33.59 -1.68 -17.26
CA SER A 566 -33.11 -0.30 -17.06
C SER A 566 -32.10 -0.09 -15.93
N GLY A 567 -31.94 -1.09 -15.05
CA GLY A 567 -30.85 -1.15 -14.08
C GLY A 567 -29.47 -0.90 -14.71
N SER A 568 -29.14 -1.54 -15.83
CA SER A 568 -27.81 -1.48 -16.48
C SER A 568 -27.52 -0.21 -17.28
N LEU A 569 -28.50 0.69 -17.44
CA LEU A 569 -28.35 1.93 -18.21
C LEU A 569 -28.28 3.16 -17.31
N ALA A 570 -27.52 4.17 -17.74
CA ALA A 570 -27.57 5.53 -17.21
C ALA A 570 -27.47 6.52 -18.38
N ALA A 571 -28.04 7.72 -18.25
CA ALA A 571 -27.94 8.75 -19.29
C ALA A 571 -28.18 10.15 -18.73
N SER A 572 -27.66 11.14 -19.45
CA SER A 572 -27.92 12.56 -19.27
C SER A 572 -27.95 13.27 -20.63
N ALA A 573 -28.50 14.49 -20.66
CA ALA A 573 -28.49 15.33 -21.85
C ALA A 573 -28.25 16.79 -21.48
N ILE A 574 -27.39 17.46 -22.25
CA ILE A 574 -27.04 18.86 -22.07
C ILE A 574 -27.08 19.60 -23.42
N THR A 575 -27.50 20.86 -23.43
CA THR A 575 -27.15 21.79 -24.50
C THR A 575 -25.94 22.61 -24.08
N TRP A 576 -24.89 22.55 -24.88
CA TRP A 576 -23.66 23.33 -24.75
C TRP A 576 -23.35 24.00 -26.10
N GLN A 577 -22.36 24.89 -26.12
CA GLN A 577 -21.98 25.66 -27.29
C GLN A 577 -20.46 25.84 -27.34
N ASP A 578 -19.86 25.61 -28.52
CA ASP A 578 -18.47 25.98 -28.82
C ASP A 578 -18.39 27.42 -29.39
N SER A 579 -17.23 27.82 -29.90
CA SER A 579 -17.03 29.16 -30.48
C SER A 579 -17.92 29.50 -31.67
N GLU A 580 -18.53 28.51 -32.33
CA GLU A 580 -19.28 28.67 -33.59
C GLU A 580 -20.65 27.96 -33.60
N ASN A 581 -20.84 26.88 -32.83
CA ASN A 581 -21.99 25.97 -32.96
C ASN A 581 -22.59 25.57 -31.60
N SER A 582 -23.91 25.36 -31.57
CA SER A 582 -24.62 24.80 -30.41
C SER A 582 -24.92 23.32 -30.64
N PHE A 583 -24.84 22.49 -29.59
CA PHE A 583 -25.08 21.05 -29.67
C PHE A 583 -26.04 20.60 -28.57
N LEU A 584 -26.92 19.64 -28.87
CA LEU A 584 -27.50 18.76 -27.86
C LEU A 584 -26.58 17.54 -27.71
N ARG A 585 -25.81 17.48 -26.63
CA ARG A 585 -24.99 16.32 -26.26
C ARG A 585 -25.83 15.36 -25.42
N VAL A 586 -25.96 14.12 -25.86
CA VAL A 586 -26.64 13.05 -25.14
C VAL A 586 -25.61 12.00 -24.72
N LYS A 587 -25.40 11.84 -23.42
CA LYS A 587 -24.43 10.90 -22.84
C LYS A 587 -25.16 9.68 -22.31
N ILE A 588 -24.70 8.48 -22.64
CA ILE A 588 -25.31 7.21 -22.23
C ILE A 588 -24.23 6.22 -21.81
N ILE A 589 -24.46 5.53 -20.70
CA ILE A 589 -23.66 4.41 -20.20
C ILE A 589 -24.47 3.13 -20.40
N ASN A 590 -23.86 2.12 -21.01
CA ASN A 590 -24.28 0.73 -20.93
C ASN A 590 -23.30 -0.05 -20.05
N PHE A 591 -23.70 -0.34 -18.80
CA PHE A 591 -22.91 -1.15 -17.87
C PHE A 591 -23.17 -2.65 -18.04
N GLY A 592 -24.10 -3.03 -18.91
CA GLY A 592 -24.41 -4.43 -19.22
C GLY A 592 -23.41 -5.07 -20.19
N SER A 593 -23.35 -6.40 -20.15
CA SER A 593 -22.54 -7.25 -21.04
C SER A 593 -23.14 -7.50 -22.43
N ASP A 594 -24.39 -7.08 -22.66
CA ASP A 594 -25.09 -7.19 -23.94
C ASP A 594 -25.11 -5.86 -24.72
N PRO A 595 -25.11 -5.89 -26.06
CA PRO A 595 -25.34 -4.71 -26.89
C PRO A 595 -26.82 -4.27 -26.85
N VAL A 596 -27.03 -2.96 -26.70
CA VAL A 596 -28.36 -2.35 -26.52
C VAL A 596 -28.73 -1.53 -27.76
N SER A 597 -29.88 -1.82 -28.38
CA SER A 597 -30.43 -0.99 -29.45
C SER A 597 -31.33 0.08 -28.85
N LEU A 598 -30.82 1.31 -28.83
CA LEU A 598 -31.48 2.46 -28.22
C LEU A 598 -32.13 3.34 -29.28
N THR A 599 -33.43 3.61 -29.14
CA THR A 599 -34.08 4.73 -29.83
C THR A 599 -33.94 5.99 -28.99
N ILE A 600 -33.24 7.00 -29.51
CA ILE A 600 -33.10 8.32 -28.89
C ILE A 600 -34.14 9.24 -29.54
N SER A 601 -34.90 9.98 -28.74
CA SER A 601 -35.90 10.94 -29.20
C SER A 601 -35.83 12.23 -28.39
N ALA A 602 -35.48 13.32 -29.06
CA ALA A 602 -35.39 14.67 -28.50
C ALA A 602 -36.62 15.50 -28.89
N THR A 603 -37.32 16.04 -27.89
CA THR A 603 -38.45 16.96 -28.06
C THR A 603 -38.11 18.35 -27.50
N GLY A 604 -38.93 19.37 -27.79
CA GLY A 604 -38.73 20.73 -27.25
C GLY A 604 -37.59 21.57 -27.89
N LEU A 605 -36.74 20.94 -28.71
CA LEU A 605 -35.63 21.59 -29.42
C LEU A 605 -36.05 22.85 -30.19
N GLN A 606 -35.30 23.93 -30.00
CA GLN A 606 -35.53 25.24 -30.64
C GLN A 606 -34.93 25.34 -32.06
N ALA A 607 -34.08 24.39 -32.44
CA ALA A 607 -33.42 24.29 -33.74
C ALA A 607 -33.36 22.82 -34.17
N ARG A 608 -33.30 22.57 -35.50
CA ARG A 608 -33.23 21.22 -36.05
C ARG A 608 -31.84 20.61 -35.91
N VAL A 609 -31.78 19.28 -35.86
CA VAL A 609 -30.52 18.53 -35.86
C VAL A 609 -29.89 18.55 -37.25
N ASN A 610 -28.59 18.87 -37.32
CA ASN A 610 -27.78 18.88 -38.53
C ASN A 610 -26.83 17.66 -38.54
N ALA A 611 -27.18 16.63 -39.32
CA ALA A 611 -26.38 15.40 -39.41
C ALA A 611 -24.95 15.59 -39.95
N LEU A 612 -24.68 16.66 -40.70
CA LEU A 612 -23.33 16.95 -41.20
C LEU A 612 -22.40 17.51 -40.11
N GLY A 613 -22.94 18.17 -39.09
CA GLY A 613 -22.18 18.62 -37.91
C GLY A 613 -22.20 17.64 -36.74
N SER A 614 -22.98 16.56 -36.81
CA SER A 614 -23.24 15.68 -35.67
C SER A 614 -22.25 14.51 -35.58
N THR A 615 -21.79 14.19 -34.38
CA THR A 615 -20.74 13.18 -34.14
C THR A 615 -21.08 12.27 -32.97
N ALA A 616 -20.54 11.04 -32.98
CA ALA A 616 -20.62 10.09 -31.88
C ALA A 616 -19.21 9.76 -31.37
N THR A 617 -19.01 9.86 -30.06
CA THR A 617 -17.76 9.51 -29.37
C THR A 617 -18.04 8.34 -28.43
N VAL A 618 -17.28 7.25 -28.56
CA VAL A 618 -17.49 6.01 -27.77
C VAL A 618 -16.20 5.64 -27.04
N LEU A 619 -16.33 5.32 -25.74
CA LEU A 619 -15.28 4.70 -24.92
C LEU A 619 -15.77 3.30 -24.52
N THR A 620 -15.01 2.28 -24.87
CA THR A 620 -15.36 0.85 -24.70
C THR A 620 -14.10 0.00 -24.91
N SER A 621 -14.09 -1.25 -24.42
CA SER A 621 -13.18 -2.28 -24.93
C SER A 621 -13.89 -3.64 -25.06
N SER A 622 -13.22 -4.60 -25.70
CA SER A 622 -13.64 -6.00 -25.80
C SER A 622 -13.45 -6.81 -24.51
N ASN A 623 -12.62 -6.32 -23.58
CA ASN A 623 -12.40 -6.91 -22.27
C ASN A 623 -12.56 -5.83 -21.19
N VAL A 624 -13.32 -6.15 -20.12
CA VAL A 624 -13.60 -5.22 -19.01
C VAL A 624 -12.38 -4.95 -18.11
N MET A 625 -11.32 -5.75 -18.28
CA MET A 625 -10.03 -5.62 -17.60
C MET A 625 -8.99 -4.84 -18.43
N ASP A 626 -9.39 -4.16 -19.52
CA ASP A 626 -8.46 -3.41 -20.35
C ASP A 626 -8.16 -2.01 -19.80
N GLU A 627 -6.89 -1.73 -19.60
CA GLU A 627 -6.33 -0.45 -19.14
C GLU A 627 -5.29 0.11 -20.13
N ASN A 628 -4.96 1.40 -19.98
CA ASN A 628 -3.84 2.02 -20.70
C ASN A 628 -2.52 1.76 -19.96
N SER A 629 -1.40 1.68 -20.67
CA SER A 629 -0.06 1.46 -20.11
C SER A 629 1.02 2.19 -20.91
N PHE A 630 2.25 2.33 -20.42
CA PHE A 630 3.33 2.93 -21.21
C PHE A 630 3.65 2.19 -22.51
N SER A 631 3.34 0.89 -22.61
CA SER A 631 3.49 0.09 -23.84
C SER A 631 2.29 0.17 -24.78
N ASN A 632 1.10 0.53 -24.27
CA ASN A 632 -0.08 0.82 -25.07
C ASN A 632 -0.92 1.95 -24.42
N PRO A 633 -0.50 3.23 -24.53
CA PRO A 633 -1.12 4.33 -23.78
C PRO A 633 -2.49 4.74 -24.33
N ASN A 634 -2.90 4.16 -25.46
CA ASN A 634 -4.16 4.43 -26.14
C ASN A 634 -5.00 3.15 -26.36
N LYS A 635 -4.85 2.14 -25.49
CA LYS A 635 -5.62 0.88 -25.55
C LYS A 635 -7.14 1.11 -25.42
N VAL A 636 -7.52 1.99 -24.50
CA VAL A 636 -8.90 2.34 -24.15
C VAL A 636 -9.01 3.86 -24.11
N VAL A 637 -9.44 4.46 -25.23
CA VAL A 637 -9.55 5.91 -25.45
C VAL A 637 -10.83 6.27 -26.21
N PRO A 638 -11.33 7.52 -26.13
CA PRO A 638 -12.59 7.90 -26.76
C PRO A 638 -12.45 7.98 -28.30
N VAL A 639 -13.14 7.10 -29.02
CA VAL A 639 -13.14 7.08 -30.49
C VAL A 639 -14.27 7.96 -31.02
N LYS A 640 -13.93 9.09 -31.65
CA LYS A 640 -14.88 10.03 -32.28
C LYS A 640 -15.16 9.67 -33.75
N SER A 641 -16.42 9.75 -34.15
CA SER A 641 -16.92 9.33 -35.47
C SER A 641 -18.08 10.23 -35.96
N GLN A 642 -18.38 10.22 -37.26
CA GLN A 642 -19.49 10.99 -37.85
C GLN A 642 -20.84 10.27 -37.61
N LEU A 643 -21.83 10.98 -37.08
CA LEU A 643 -23.17 10.44 -36.81
C LEU A 643 -24.13 10.75 -37.97
N SER A 644 -23.96 10.03 -39.08
CA SER A 644 -24.66 10.29 -40.35
C SER A 644 -26.18 10.09 -40.31
N ASN A 645 -26.71 9.40 -39.30
CA ASN A 645 -28.15 9.22 -39.05
C ASN A 645 -28.72 10.13 -37.94
N ALA A 646 -27.98 11.14 -37.50
CA ALA A 646 -28.42 12.11 -36.49
C ALA A 646 -29.70 12.85 -36.93
N ALA A 647 -30.72 12.82 -36.07
CA ALA A 647 -32.00 13.48 -36.25
C ALA A 647 -32.66 13.70 -34.87
N GLU A 648 -33.78 14.43 -34.84
CA GLU A 648 -34.58 14.61 -33.60
C GLU A 648 -35.13 13.27 -33.05
N GLN A 649 -35.25 12.24 -33.90
CA GLN A 649 -35.42 10.86 -33.49
C GLN A 649 -34.51 9.94 -34.31
N MET A 650 -33.64 9.19 -33.63
CA MET A 650 -32.65 8.30 -34.25
C MET A 650 -32.53 6.98 -33.49
N GLN A 651 -31.97 5.96 -34.15
CA GLN A 651 -31.64 4.67 -33.52
C GLN A 651 -30.13 4.45 -33.55
N VAL A 652 -29.59 3.99 -32.43
CA VAL A 652 -28.16 3.69 -32.23
C VAL A 652 -28.00 2.33 -31.56
N THR A 653 -26.82 1.72 -31.68
CA THR A 653 -26.46 0.51 -30.92
C THR A 653 -25.33 0.87 -29.98
N LEU A 654 -25.55 0.67 -28.68
CA LEU A 654 -24.53 0.79 -27.65
C LEU A 654 -23.78 -0.54 -27.55
N ALA A 655 -22.46 -0.48 -27.42
CA ALA A 655 -21.65 -1.65 -27.12
C ALA A 655 -21.86 -2.12 -25.66
N PRO A 656 -21.56 -3.39 -25.32
CA PRO A 656 -21.35 -3.79 -23.93
C PRO A 656 -20.35 -2.88 -23.21
N HIS A 657 -20.50 -2.71 -21.90
CA HIS A 657 -19.54 -2.03 -21.03
C HIS A 657 -18.95 -0.73 -21.61
N SER A 658 -19.82 0.17 -22.09
CA SER A 658 -19.43 1.35 -22.86
C SER A 658 -20.06 2.65 -22.36
N PHE A 659 -19.34 3.76 -22.58
CA PHE A 659 -19.89 5.10 -22.58
C PHE A 659 -20.01 5.57 -24.04
N SER A 660 -21.10 6.25 -24.37
CA SER A 660 -21.36 6.84 -25.68
C SER A 660 -21.91 8.26 -25.54
N SER A 661 -21.25 9.23 -26.16
CA SER A 661 -21.73 10.60 -26.30
C SER A 661 -22.14 10.87 -27.74
N PHE A 662 -23.38 11.32 -27.93
CA PHE A 662 -23.93 11.71 -29.22
C PHE A 662 -24.11 13.24 -29.25
N ASP A 663 -23.25 13.91 -30.00
CA ASP A 663 -23.23 15.37 -30.17
C ASP A 663 -24.09 15.74 -31.37
N LEU A 664 -25.33 16.14 -31.12
CA LEU A 664 -26.29 16.54 -32.15
C LEU A 664 -26.15 18.04 -32.41
N ALA A 665 -25.47 18.39 -33.50
CA ALA A 665 -25.29 19.78 -33.90
C ALA A 665 -26.65 20.43 -34.23
N LEU A 666 -26.91 21.61 -33.68
CA LEU A 666 -28.16 22.34 -33.86
C LEU A 666 -27.98 23.42 -34.93
N ALA A 667 -28.81 23.39 -35.96
CA ALA A 667 -28.70 24.31 -37.09
C ALA A 667 -28.94 25.77 -36.65
N GLN A 668 -27.95 26.65 -36.85
CA GLN A 668 -28.10 28.09 -36.57
C GLN A 668 -29.32 28.68 -37.30
N SER A 669 -30.04 29.59 -36.64
CA SER A 669 -31.24 30.25 -37.16
C SER A 669 -30.99 31.34 -38.22
N LYS A 670 -29.91 31.22 -39.01
CA LYS A 670 -29.53 32.17 -40.08
C LYS A 670 -29.63 31.54 -41.47
N LEU A 671 -30.60 32.06 -42.23
CA LEU A 671 -30.86 31.88 -43.67
C LEU A 671 -31.04 30.43 -44.16
N VAL A 672 -32.31 30.05 -44.31
CA VAL A 672 -32.73 29.00 -45.26
C VAL A 672 -32.71 29.59 -46.67
N ALA A 673 -31.75 29.20 -47.51
CA ALA A 673 -31.78 29.32 -48.97
C ALA A 673 -30.73 28.42 -49.62
N GLU A 674 -31.08 27.77 -50.73
CA GLU A 674 -30.21 27.09 -51.72
C GLU A 674 -29.25 25.99 -51.16
N MET A 675 -29.25 24.74 -51.63
CA MET A 675 -29.54 24.26 -52.99
C MET A 675 -30.36 22.96 -53.00
N SER A 676 -31.08 22.72 -54.10
CA SER A 676 -31.66 21.41 -54.42
C SER A 676 -31.46 21.08 -55.90
N MET A 677 -31.53 19.78 -56.23
CA MET A 677 -31.38 19.16 -57.57
C MET A 677 -29.95 18.88 -58.08
N LEU A 678 -29.91 17.93 -59.05
CA LEU A 678 -28.74 17.32 -59.73
C LEU A 678 -27.93 16.32 -58.85
N SER A 679 -27.66 15.08 -59.26
CA SER A 679 -28.12 14.29 -60.43
C SER A 679 -28.04 12.76 -60.17
N ARG A 680 -28.55 11.91 -61.08
CA ARG A 680 -28.63 10.43 -60.94
C ARG A 680 -27.47 9.68 -61.64
N GLN A 681 -27.40 8.35 -61.38
CA GLN A 681 -26.64 7.26 -62.08
C GLN A 681 -25.18 7.07 -61.60
N ALA A 682 -24.57 5.86 -61.54
CA ALA A 682 -24.97 4.46 -61.87
C ALA A 682 -24.31 3.45 -60.86
N ILE A 683 -24.95 2.37 -60.37
CA ILE A 683 -25.05 0.96 -60.87
C ILE A 683 -23.71 0.21 -61.11
N VAL A 684 -23.42 -0.88 -60.34
CA VAL A 684 -23.04 -2.27 -60.76
C VAL A 684 -22.58 -3.20 -59.58
N VAL A 685 -23.28 -4.35 -59.44
CA VAL A 685 -22.94 -5.78 -59.04
C VAL A 685 -21.54 -6.08 -58.38
N VAL A 686 -21.29 -7.01 -57.43
CA VAL A 686 -21.61 -8.48 -57.29
C VAL A 686 -21.71 -8.96 -55.81
N VAL A 687 -22.16 -10.20 -55.55
CA VAL A 687 -22.59 -10.78 -54.24
C VAL A 687 -22.01 -12.19 -53.95
N VAL A 688 -21.55 -12.39 -52.70
CA VAL A 688 -21.48 -13.60 -51.81
C VAL A 688 -20.98 -14.98 -52.30
N PHE A 689 -20.09 -15.56 -51.47
CA PHE A 689 -19.96 -16.98 -51.06
C PHE A 689 -19.46 -16.99 -49.59
N LEU A 690 -19.43 -18.09 -48.82
CA LEU A 690 -20.53 -18.94 -48.30
C LEU A 690 -20.02 -19.68 -47.02
N VAL A 691 -20.87 -20.26 -46.17
CA VAL A 691 -20.49 -20.93 -44.89
C VAL A 691 -21.18 -22.30 -44.73
N LEU A 692 -20.49 -23.27 -44.10
CA LEU A 692 -20.97 -24.56 -43.53
C LEU A 692 -19.81 -25.11 -42.64
N PHE A 693 -19.97 -25.80 -41.49
CA PHE A 693 -20.85 -26.92 -41.14
C PHE A 693 -21.23 -26.98 -39.62
N PHE A 694 -22.52 -27.23 -39.32
CA PHE A 694 -23.11 -28.17 -38.31
C PHE A 694 -22.84 -28.00 -36.78
N VAL A 695 -23.88 -27.74 -35.94
CA VAL A 695 -24.87 -28.67 -35.28
C VAL A 695 -24.32 -29.37 -34.01
N GLY A 696 -25.00 -29.43 -32.85
CA GLY A 696 -26.31 -28.87 -32.42
C GLY A 696 -26.98 -29.72 -31.30
N GLY A 697 -27.86 -29.15 -30.47
CA GLY A 697 -28.57 -29.89 -29.40
C GLY A 697 -29.36 -29.01 -28.42
N GLY A 698 -30.57 -29.41 -28.02
CA GLY A 698 -31.51 -28.60 -27.21
C GLY A 698 -31.70 -29.05 -25.76
N SER A 699 -32.22 -28.13 -24.92
CA SER A 699 -32.38 -28.29 -23.47
C SER A 699 -33.75 -28.85 -23.03
N ARG A 700 -33.78 -29.37 -21.79
CA ARG A 700 -34.99 -29.77 -21.03
C ARG A 700 -35.08 -28.97 -19.72
N CYS A 701 -36.27 -28.91 -19.13
CA CYS A 701 -36.42 -28.56 -17.72
C CYS A 701 -36.13 -29.79 -16.85
N GLU A 702 -35.36 -29.62 -15.77
CA GLU A 702 -35.23 -30.61 -14.69
C GLU A 702 -35.51 -29.95 -13.33
N ALA A 703 -35.80 -30.77 -12.33
CA ALA A 703 -35.98 -30.33 -10.94
C ALA A 703 -34.63 -30.26 -10.22
N GLU A 704 -34.62 -29.97 -8.91
CA GLU A 704 -33.41 -30.04 -8.08
C GLU A 704 -32.81 -31.46 -8.10
N THR A 705 -31.84 -31.67 -9.00
CA THR A 705 -31.00 -32.87 -9.05
C THR A 705 -29.87 -32.72 -8.04
N LEU A 706 -29.76 -33.68 -7.12
CA LEU A 706 -28.53 -33.88 -6.36
C LEU A 706 -27.39 -34.12 -7.35
N GLU A 707 -26.41 -33.21 -7.37
CA GLU A 707 -25.21 -33.36 -8.20
C GLU A 707 -24.53 -34.69 -7.88
N THR A 708 -24.15 -35.41 -8.92
CA THR A 708 -23.51 -36.73 -8.79
C THR A 708 -22.07 -36.68 -9.26
N ALA A 709 -21.22 -37.38 -8.54
CA ALA A 709 -19.82 -37.54 -8.89
C ALA A 709 -19.40 -39.00 -8.70
N SER A 710 -18.41 -39.44 -9.47
CA SER A 710 -17.64 -40.64 -9.15
C SER A 710 -16.16 -40.31 -9.05
N LEU A 711 -15.51 -40.89 -8.04
CA LEU A 711 -14.08 -40.82 -7.81
C LEU A 711 -13.50 -42.23 -7.90
N HIS A 712 -12.41 -42.36 -8.65
CA HIS A 712 -11.67 -43.61 -8.79
C HIS A 712 -10.22 -43.44 -8.33
N VAL A 713 -9.77 -44.32 -7.45
CA VAL A 713 -8.38 -44.42 -7.00
C VAL A 713 -7.72 -45.64 -7.66
N ASP A 714 -6.61 -45.42 -8.36
CA ASP A 714 -5.77 -46.50 -8.89
C ASP A 714 -4.67 -46.86 -7.87
N TYR A 715 -4.89 -47.93 -7.11
CA TYR A 715 -3.91 -48.44 -6.15
C TYR A 715 -2.73 -49.16 -6.82
N SER A 716 -2.85 -49.54 -8.10
CA SER A 716 -1.79 -50.25 -8.83
C SER A 716 -0.64 -49.34 -9.25
N VAL A 717 -0.88 -48.03 -9.31
CA VAL A 717 0.13 -46.99 -9.54
C VAL A 717 0.41 -46.27 -8.22
N ALA A 718 1.69 -46.22 -7.85
CA ALA A 718 2.15 -45.68 -6.58
C ALA A 718 3.39 -44.80 -6.79
N ARG A 719 3.46 -43.66 -6.12
CA ARG A 719 4.68 -42.83 -6.04
C ARG A 719 4.94 -42.47 -4.58
N ARG A 720 6.19 -42.56 -4.12
CA ARG A 720 6.55 -42.07 -2.79
C ARG A 720 6.70 -40.55 -2.83
N MET A 721 6.01 -39.85 -1.94
CA MET A 721 6.13 -38.40 -1.76
C MET A 721 7.41 -38.04 -0.97
N PRO A 722 7.91 -36.80 -1.08
CA PRO A 722 9.04 -36.33 -0.28
C PRO A 722 8.78 -36.47 1.22
N ASP A 723 9.82 -36.84 1.98
CA ASP A 723 9.77 -36.86 3.45
C ASP A 723 9.64 -35.45 4.07
N THR A 724 9.82 -34.40 3.27
CA THR A 724 9.80 -32.98 3.65
C THR A 724 8.67 -32.20 2.94
N LEU A 725 7.58 -32.87 2.56
CA LEU A 725 6.49 -32.22 1.79
C LEU A 725 5.71 -31.16 2.61
N PHE A 726 5.57 -31.36 3.92
CA PHE A 726 4.90 -30.44 4.84
C PHE A 726 5.81 -30.07 6.02
N GLY A 727 5.82 -28.79 6.38
CA GLY A 727 6.67 -28.22 7.43
C GLY A 727 6.11 -26.88 7.93
N LEU A 728 6.91 -26.14 8.68
CA LEU A 728 6.56 -24.82 9.20
C LEU A 728 7.41 -23.73 8.56
N PHE A 729 6.81 -22.55 8.43
CA PHE A 729 7.50 -21.27 8.28
C PHE A 729 7.37 -20.51 9.60
N PHE A 730 8.39 -19.75 9.99
CA PHE A 730 8.39 -18.95 11.21
C PHE A 730 9.30 -17.73 11.06
N GLU A 731 8.77 -16.55 11.42
CA GLU A 731 9.50 -15.30 11.65
C GLU A 731 8.92 -14.57 12.88
N GLU A 732 9.60 -13.52 13.37
CA GLU A 732 9.08 -12.67 14.45
C GLU A 732 8.10 -11.62 13.88
N ILE A 733 6.90 -12.09 13.57
CA ILE A 733 5.73 -11.30 13.16
C ILE A 733 4.60 -11.51 14.18
N ASN A 734 3.73 -10.52 14.40
CA ASN A 734 2.56 -10.64 15.29
C ASN A 734 2.87 -11.15 16.72
N HIS A 735 4.08 -10.85 17.25
CA HIS A 735 4.61 -11.39 18.51
C HIS A 735 4.71 -12.93 18.59
N ALA A 736 4.79 -13.62 17.46
CA ALA A 736 4.84 -15.08 17.37
C ALA A 736 6.01 -15.72 18.14
N GLY A 737 7.15 -15.02 18.28
CA GLY A 737 8.22 -15.36 19.22
C GLY A 737 8.00 -14.67 20.56
N SER A 738 8.19 -13.35 20.58
CA SER A 738 8.31 -12.52 21.77
C SER A 738 6.94 -12.09 22.33
N GLY A 739 6.39 -12.95 23.18
CA GLY A 739 5.03 -12.88 23.73
C GLY A 739 4.17 -14.10 23.34
N GLY A 740 4.58 -14.82 22.30
CA GLY A 740 4.00 -16.06 21.82
C GLY A 740 4.80 -17.30 22.24
N LEU A 741 5.61 -17.82 21.32
CA LEU A 741 6.29 -19.11 21.46
C LEU A 741 7.40 -19.09 22.52
N TRP A 742 8.02 -17.94 22.81
CA TRP A 742 8.98 -17.77 23.90
C TRP A 742 8.26 -17.38 25.20
N ALA A 743 8.48 -18.12 26.28
CA ALA A 743 7.70 -18.00 27.53
C ALA A 743 8.21 -16.91 28.50
N GLU A 744 8.83 -15.84 27.97
CA GLU A 744 9.10 -14.62 28.74
C GLU A 744 7.79 -13.87 28.97
N LEU A 745 7.52 -13.49 30.22
CA LEU A 745 6.32 -12.74 30.59
C LEU A 745 6.59 -11.24 30.71
N VAL A 746 7.84 -10.82 30.94
CA VAL A 746 8.23 -9.40 31.00
C VAL A 746 8.28 -8.81 29.61
N LEU A 747 7.37 -7.87 29.31
CA LEU A 747 7.46 -7.05 28.10
C LEU A 747 8.62 -6.08 28.26
N LYS A 748 9.75 -6.34 27.59
CA LYS A 748 10.89 -5.44 27.52
C LYS A 748 10.68 -4.44 26.37
N LEU A 749 10.45 -3.16 26.69
CA LEU A 749 10.57 -2.08 25.72
C LEU A 749 11.96 -1.46 25.84
N GLU A 750 12.78 -1.61 24.80
CA GLU A 750 14.07 -0.93 24.67
C GLU A 750 13.89 0.60 24.62
N PRO A 751 14.79 1.41 25.19
CA PRO A 751 14.54 2.82 25.49
C PRO A 751 14.76 3.76 24.30
N THR A 752 13.92 3.66 23.26
CA THR A 752 13.94 4.57 22.10
C THR A 752 12.69 5.43 21.95
N HIS A 753 12.67 6.58 22.65
CA HIS A 753 12.08 7.84 22.14
C HIS A 753 12.60 9.07 22.89
N GLN A 754 12.70 10.22 22.22
CA GLN A 754 13.03 11.51 22.83
C GLN A 754 11.81 12.21 23.45
N THR A 755 11.12 11.55 24.38
CA THR A 755 10.04 12.16 25.18
C THR A 755 9.98 11.57 26.59
N LEU A 756 10.45 12.33 27.59
CA LEU A 756 10.23 11.99 29.01
C LEU A 756 8.78 12.32 29.42
N THR A 757 7.85 11.46 29.02
CA THR A 757 6.48 11.41 29.56
C THR A 757 6.11 10.00 30.03
N HIS A 758 6.55 8.96 29.32
CA HIS A 758 6.53 7.58 29.77
C HIS A 758 7.91 6.93 29.54
N GLY A 759 8.39 6.17 30.53
CA GLY A 759 9.71 5.53 30.50
C GLY A 759 9.69 4.14 29.83
N PRO A 760 10.66 3.26 30.11
CA PRO A 760 10.52 1.83 29.81
C PRO A 760 9.26 1.27 30.46
N SER A 761 8.79 0.10 29.98
CA SER A 761 7.51 -0.60 30.26
C SER A 761 7.28 -1.01 31.74
N LEU A 762 7.36 -0.04 32.63
CA LEU A 762 7.39 -0.14 34.08
C LEU A 762 6.51 0.98 34.65
N GLU A 763 5.20 0.80 34.46
CA GLU A 763 4.15 1.74 34.85
C GLU A 763 4.11 1.93 36.38
N MET A 764 3.61 3.08 36.85
CA MET A 764 3.58 3.41 38.29
C MET A 764 2.34 2.83 38.97
N ASN A 765 2.53 2.10 40.09
CA ASN A 765 1.49 1.25 40.69
C ASN A 765 0.15 2.00 40.99
N PRO A 766 -0.99 1.62 40.36
CA PRO A 766 -2.25 2.34 40.44
C PRO A 766 -3.01 2.13 41.77
N LEU A 767 -2.45 1.38 42.74
CA LEU A 767 -2.99 1.38 44.11
C LEU A 767 -2.93 2.79 44.76
N CYS A 768 -2.11 3.71 44.22
CA CYS A 768 -2.19 5.14 44.51
C CYS A 768 -3.16 5.86 43.56
N THR A 769 -4.46 5.61 43.70
CA THR A 769 -5.48 6.42 43.00
C THR A 769 -5.62 7.82 43.62
N SER A 770 -5.90 8.81 42.76
CA SER A 770 -6.04 10.26 43.04
C SER A 770 -4.74 11.03 43.34
N GLN A 771 -4.48 12.04 42.48
CA GLN A 771 -3.79 13.31 42.74
C GLN A 771 -2.74 13.36 43.89
N LEU A 772 -1.59 12.66 43.79
CA LEU A 772 -0.32 12.92 44.52
C LEU A 772 0.78 11.87 44.21
N ILE A 773 1.31 11.85 42.97
CA ILE A 773 2.36 10.87 42.58
C ILE A 773 3.79 11.44 42.71
N ASP A 774 3.99 12.70 42.32
CA ASP A 774 5.28 13.41 42.28
C ASP A 774 6.12 13.42 43.60
N PRO A 775 5.56 13.38 44.84
CA PRO A 775 6.37 13.54 46.05
C PRO A 775 7.14 12.31 46.55
N LEU A 776 6.92 11.10 46.02
CA LEU A 776 7.29 9.85 46.72
C LEU A 776 8.26 8.94 45.95
N LEU A 777 8.26 9.00 44.62
CA LEU A 777 9.04 8.11 43.76
C LEU A 777 9.45 8.82 42.46
N HIS A 778 10.74 8.78 42.11
CA HIS A 778 11.24 9.22 40.82
C HIS A 778 11.82 8.02 40.07
N VAL A 779 11.48 7.86 38.79
CA VAL A 779 11.98 6.78 37.92
C VAL A 779 12.71 7.40 36.74
N THR A 780 13.91 6.91 36.46
CA THR A 780 14.86 7.46 35.49
C THR A 780 15.62 6.33 34.80
N THR A 781 16.18 6.58 33.61
CA THR A 781 17.14 5.67 32.97
C THR A 781 18.57 6.19 33.16
N ASP A 782 19.53 5.28 33.29
CA ASP A 782 20.94 5.58 33.57
C ASP A 782 21.86 4.67 32.73
N ARG A 783 22.95 5.20 32.17
CA ARG A 783 23.93 4.42 31.39
C ARG A 783 24.97 3.80 32.32
N SER A 784 24.50 2.95 33.24
CA SER A 784 25.29 2.43 34.35
C SER A 784 25.21 0.90 34.52
N SER A 785 24.70 0.17 33.52
CA SER A 785 24.67 -1.31 33.50
C SER A 785 26.07 -1.94 33.64
N CYS A 786 26.14 -3.20 34.07
CA CYS A 786 27.33 -4.04 33.94
C CYS A 786 27.48 -4.71 32.56
N PHE A 787 26.44 -4.74 31.73
CA PHE A 787 26.44 -5.39 30.43
C PHE A 787 26.81 -4.39 29.34
N SER A 788 27.95 -4.60 28.68
CA SER A 788 28.43 -3.68 27.62
C SER A 788 27.53 -3.66 26.38
N GLN A 789 26.74 -4.73 26.17
CA GLN A 789 25.82 -4.87 25.03
C GLN A 789 24.44 -4.27 25.28
N ASN A 790 24.04 -4.04 26.55
CA ASN A 790 22.84 -3.29 26.88
C ASN A 790 23.17 -2.32 28.04
N PRO A 791 23.63 -1.09 27.74
CA PRO A 791 24.25 -0.22 28.75
C PRO A 791 23.24 0.47 29.69
N VAL A 792 21.93 0.29 29.51
CA VAL A 792 20.89 1.12 30.15
C VAL A 792 20.21 0.39 31.32
N ALA A 793 20.28 0.97 32.50
CA ALA A 793 19.61 0.52 33.71
C ALA A 793 18.41 1.41 34.07
N VAL A 794 17.42 0.83 34.77
CA VAL A 794 16.28 1.55 35.34
C VAL A 794 16.63 1.98 36.76
N ARG A 795 16.79 3.29 36.98
CA ARG A 795 17.07 3.90 38.28
C ARG A 795 15.78 4.37 38.95
N ILE A 796 15.42 3.70 40.04
CA ILE A 796 14.32 4.02 40.94
C ILE A 796 14.89 4.79 42.14
N GLU A 797 14.36 5.98 42.42
CA GLU A 797 14.68 6.78 43.60
C GLU A 797 13.44 6.93 44.48
N VAL A 798 13.50 6.37 45.69
CA VAL A 798 12.42 6.39 46.68
C VAL A 798 12.64 7.55 47.63
N VAL A 799 11.69 8.48 47.68
CA VAL A 799 11.82 9.75 48.41
C VAL A 799 11.06 9.73 49.75
N CYS A 800 10.08 8.83 49.90
CA CYS A 800 9.28 8.70 51.12
C CYS A 800 10.08 8.22 52.34
N ASP A 801 9.96 8.94 53.46
CA ASP A 801 10.43 8.49 54.78
C ASP A 801 9.41 7.54 55.44
N ASP A 802 8.11 7.90 55.38
CA ASP A 802 6.97 7.07 55.83
C ASP A 802 6.19 6.53 54.61
N CYS A 803 6.77 5.56 53.90
CA CYS A 803 6.14 4.97 52.72
C CYS A 803 4.84 4.20 53.04
N PRO A 804 3.83 4.18 52.15
CA PRO A 804 2.56 3.46 52.35
C PRO A 804 2.69 1.97 52.69
N ALA A 805 1.66 1.40 53.31
CA ALA A 805 1.65 -0.02 53.70
C ALA A 805 1.76 -1.00 52.52
N GLY A 806 1.41 -0.61 51.29
CA GLY A 806 1.67 -1.40 50.08
C GLY A 806 3.11 -1.33 49.56
N GLY A 807 3.91 -0.37 50.05
CA GLY A 807 5.14 0.07 49.40
C GLY A 807 4.87 1.05 48.26
N VAL A 808 5.95 1.57 47.68
CA VAL A 808 5.98 2.31 46.40
C VAL A 808 6.87 1.58 45.42
N GLY A 809 6.62 1.78 44.13
CA GLY A 809 7.39 1.12 43.07
C GLY A 809 6.66 1.07 41.74
N ILE A 810 7.10 0.14 40.90
CA ILE A 810 6.78 0.04 39.47
C ILE A 810 6.18 -1.33 39.15
N TYR A 811 5.53 -1.47 38.00
CA TYR A 811 5.06 -2.77 37.50
C TYR A 811 5.22 -2.95 35.99
N ASN A 812 5.51 -4.17 35.57
CA ASN A 812 5.45 -4.57 34.17
C ASN A 812 4.12 -5.31 33.92
N PRO A 813 3.29 -4.88 32.95
CA PRO A 813 2.03 -5.57 32.62
C PRO A 813 2.22 -6.85 31.79
N GLY A 814 3.41 -7.07 31.23
CA GLY A 814 3.67 -8.13 30.26
C GLY A 814 2.95 -7.92 28.92
N PHE A 815 2.96 -8.94 28.09
CA PHE A 815 2.29 -8.95 26.78
C PHE A 815 0.76 -9.00 26.95
N TRP A 816 0.14 -7.82 27.06
CA TRP A 816 -1.30 -7.61 27.30
C TRP A 816 -1.86 -8.27 28.57
N GLY A 817 -1.02 -8.46 29.60
CA GLY A 817 -1.36 -9.09 30.87
C GLY A 817 -0.84 -10.52 31.00
N MET A 818 -0.17 -10.83 32.10
CA MET A 818 0.43 -12.14 32.37
C MET A 818 -0.62 -13.17 32.85
N ASN A 819 -0.61 -14.38 32.28
CA ASN A 819 -1.42 -15.49 32.79
C ASN A 819 -0.72 -16.20 33.96
N VAL A 820 -1.28 -16.07 35.15
CA VAL A 820 -0.77 -16.69 36.39
C VAL A 820 -1.76 -17.77 36.83
N GLU A 821 -1.27 -18.98 37.10
CA GLU A 821 -2.09 -20.14 37.48
C GLU A 821 -1.74 -20.68 38.87
N GLU A 822 -2.75 -21.00 39.68
CA GLU A 822 -2.57 -21.59 41.01
C GLU A 822 -1.62 -22.80 40.97
N ARG A 823 -0.65 -22.84 41.89
CA ARG A 823 0.38 -23.87 42.09
C ARG A 823 1.49 -23.92 41.02
N LYS A 824 1.41 -23.15 39.93
CA LYS A 824 2.58 -22.94 39.07
C LYS A 824 3.62 -22.07 39.80
N THR A 825 4.89 -22.33 39.51
CA THR A 825 6.01 -21.51 39.98
C THR A 825 6.54 -20.68 38.81
N TYR A 826 6.94 -19.45 39.10
CA TYR A 826 7.53 -18.53 38.14
C TYR A 826 8.90 -18.12 38.66
N ASN A 827 9.93 -18.20 37.81
CA ASN A 827 11.29 -17.82 38.11
C ASN A 827 11.48 -16.36 37.67
N LEU A 828 11.71 -15.46 38.64
CA LEU A 828 12.08 -14.07 38.41
C LEU A 828 13.61 -13.94 38.51
N VAL A 829 14.23 -13.41 37.46
CA VAL A 829 15.64 -13.02 37.43
C VAL A 829 15.71 -11.51 37.28
N MET A 830 16.62 -10.86 38.02
CA MET A 830 16.93 -9.43 37.88
C MET A 830 18.32 -9.13 38.41
N HIS A 831 19.03 -8.20 37.79
CA HIS A 831 20.24 -7.61 38.34
C HIS A 831 19.87 -6.36 39.14
N ILE A 832 20.44 -6.23 40.34
CA ILE A 832 20.17 -5.11 41.26
C ILE A 832 21.49 -4.48 41.69
N ARG A 833 21.47 -3.15 41.80
CA ARG A 833 22.52 -2.33 42.44
C ARG A 833 21.87 -1.25 43.29
N SER A 834 22.49 -0.85 44.41
CA SER A 834 22.01 0.21 45.30
C SER A 834 23.14 0.81 46.13
N LEU A 835 22.96 2.06 46.59
CA LEU A 835 23.86 2.70 47.56
C LEU A 835 23.42 2.46 49.01
N GLU A 836 22.20 1.95 49.21
CA GLU A 836 21.59 1.68 50.52
C GLU A 836 21.19 0.19 50.68
N SER A 837 20.76 -0.20 51.89
CA SER A 837 20.26 -1.57 52.13
C SER A 837 18.83 -1.74 51.63
N VAL A 838 18.64 -2.61 50.64
CA VAL A 838 17.39 -2.80 49.88
C VAL A 838 16.44 -3.76 50.57
N GLU A 839 15.15 -3.43 50.53
CA GLU A 839 14.04 -4.30 50.92
C GLU A 839 12.97 -4.27 49.82
N LEU A 840 13.20 -5.02 48.75
CA LEU A 840 12.38 -5.03 47.53
C LEU A 840 11.49 -6.28 47.51
N THR A 841 10.19 -6.09 47.36
CA THR A 841 9.21 -7.18 47.21
C THR A 841 8.79 -7.27 45.75
N ALA A 842 9.03 -8.44 45.14
CA ALA A 842 8.43 -8.81 43.88
C ALA A 842 7.06 -9.46 44.14
N SER A 843 6.06 -9.13 43.33
CA SER A 843 4.71 -9.69 43.44
C SER A 843 4.05 -9.87 42.08
N LEU A 844 3.38 -11.01 41.90
CA LEU A 844 2.39 -11.18 40.84
C LEU A 844 1.03 -10.76 41.39
N THR A 845 0.35 -9.86 40.69
CA THR A 845 -0.97 -9.34 41.09
C THR A 845 -1.91 -9.34 39.89
N CYS A 846 -3.21 -9.53 40.09
CA CYS A 846 -4.19 -9.26 39.03
C CYS A 846 -4.10 -7.79 38.60
N SER A 847 -4.24 -7.48 37.31
CA SER A 847 -4.06 -6.12 36.77
C SER A 847 -5.06 -5.07 37.31
N ASN A 848 -6.15 -5.51 37.93
CA ASN A 848 -7.11 -4.67 38.67
C ASN A 848 -6.64 -4.30 40.09
N GLY A 849 -5.47 -4.77 40.54
CA GLY A 849 -4.93 -4.59 41.89
C GLY A 849 -5.66 -5.34 43.01
N SER A 850 -6.68 -6.17 42.71
CA SER A 850 -7.57 -6.73 43.74
C SER A 850 -7.03 -7.96 44.47
N GLN A 851 -5.99 -8.61 43.92
CA GLN A 851 -5.48 -9.87 44.45
C GLN A 851 -3.97 -10.00 44.17
N ASN A 852 -3.20 -10.27 45.22
CA ASN A 852 -1.85 -10.80 45.12
C ASN A 852 -1.93 -12.32 44.88
N LEU A 853 -1.12 -12.82 43.96
CA LEU A 853 -1.13 -14.20 43.46
C LEU A 853 0.15 -14.94 43.84
N ALA A 854 1.28 -14.23 43.92
CA ALA A 854 2.55 -14.70 44.45
C ALA A 854 3.35 -13.49 44.95
N SER A 855 4.17 -13.67 45.98
CA SER A 855 5.09 -12.62 46.45
C SER A 855 6.36 -13.20 47.06
N ASN A 856 7.50 -12.56 46.84
CA ASN A 856 8.78 -12.91 47.47
C ASN A 856 9.64 -11.63 47.62
N SER A 857 10.56 -11.58 48.59
CA SER A 857 11.25 -10.33 48.97
C SER A 857 12.76 -10.47 49.12
N VAL A 858 13.50 -9.59 48.45
CA VAL A 858 14.94 -9.36 48.59
C VAL A 858 15.20 -8.53 49.86
N ARG A 859 16.21 -8.91 50.66
CA ARG A 859 16.63 -8.20 51.88
C ARG A 859 18.15 -8.13 51.95
N GLU A 860 18.75 -7.38 51.05
CA GLU A 860 20.21 -7.35 50.85
C GLU A 860 20.85 -6.04 51.33
N THR A 861 22.09 -6.15 51.81
CA THR A 861 22.83 -5.06 52.46
C THR A 861 24.13 -4.66 51.77
N ASP A 862 24.61 -5.45 50.81
CA ASP A 862 25.81 -5.18 50.01
C ASP A 862 25.49 -5.30 48.51
N LEU A 863 25.01 -4.19 47.93
CA LEU A 863 24.61 -4.07 46.53
C LEU A 863 25.33 -2.91 45.82
N LEU A 864 26.52 -2.52 46.31
CA LEU A 864 27.30 -1.41 45.72
C LEU A 864 27.74 -1.72 44.29
N ASN A 865 27.96 -3.00 44.00
CA ASN A 865 28.14 -3.57 42.66
C ASN A 865 26.84 -4.20 42.17
N TRP A 866 26.75 -4.45 40.86
CA TRP A 866 25.67 -5.23 40.27
C TRP A 866 25.69 -6.68 40.76
N THR A 867 24.55 -7.13 41.30
CA THR A 867 24.36 -8.49 41.83
C THR A 867 23.15 -9.12 41.15
N LYS A 868 23.32 -10.34 40.63
CA LYS A 868 22.22 -11.16 40.10
C LYS A 868 21.36 -11.68 41.26
N ILE A 869 20.05 -11.47 41.16
CA ILE A 869 19.05 -11.94 42.11
C ILE A 869 18.09 -12.87 41.37
N GLU A 870 17.86 -14.06 41.93
CA GLU A 870 16.93 -15.06 41.42
C GLU A 870 15.89 -15.37 42.51
N LEU A 871 14.60 -15.22 42.19
CA LEU A 871 13.47 -15.45 43.10
C LEU A 871 12.48 -16.42 42.47
N GLN A 872 11.94 -17.33 43.30
CA GLN A 872 10.78 -18.13 42.92
C GLN A 872 9.50 -17.52 43.47
N LEU A 873 8.50 -17.40 42.61
CA LEU A 873 7.16 -16.89 42.87
C LEU A 873 6.18 -18.05 42.69
N LEU A 874 5.80 -18.70 43.80
CA LEU A 874 4.77 -19.75 43.81
C LEU A 874 3.38 -19.13 43.85
N ALA A 875 2.57 -19.42 42.83
CA ALA A 875 1.22 -18.89 42.73
C ALA A 875 0.23 -19.61 43.67
N HIS A 876 -0.59 -18.84 44.38
CA HIS A 876 -1.65 -19.33 45.28
C HIS A 876 -3.06 -18.94 44.83
N GLY A 877 -3.20 -18.47 43.58
CA GLY A 877 -4.46 -18.22 42.89
C GLY A 877 -4.23 -18.07 41.38
N THR A 878 -5.29 -18.19 40.59
CA THR A 878 -5.25 -18.05 39.12
C THR A 878 -5.81 -16.70 38.68
N CYS A 879 -5.11 -15.98 37.81
CA CYS A 879 -5.56 -14.75 37.18
C CYS A 879 -5.00 -14.62 35.75
N ARG A 880 -5.89 -14.45 34.77
CA ARG A 880 -5.57 -14.41 33.34
C ARG A 880 -4.95 -13.09 32.88
N THR A 881 -5.21 -12.03 33.63
CA THR A 881 -4.66 -10.68 33.44
C THR A 881 -3.95 -10.26 34.72
N SER A 882 -2.64 -10.52 34.75
CA SER A 882 -1.77 -10.20 35.88
C SER A 882 -0.63 -9.28 35.46
N ARG A 883 0.10 -8.75 36.44
CA ARG A 883 1.30 -7.93 36.29
C ARG A 883 2.35 -8.29 37.34
N LEU A 884 3.62 -8.06 37.01
CA LEU A 884 4.74 -8.13 37.95
C LEU A 884 4.95 -6.76 38.59
N GLU A 885 4.68 -6.63 39.89
CA GLU A 885 5.00 -5.44 40.68
C GLU A 885 6.33 -5.61 41.41
N LEU A 886 7.15 -4.56 41.43
CA LEU A 886 8.40 -4.46 42.21
C LEU A 886 8.27 -3.26 43.16
N THR A 887 8.08 -3.50 44.46
CA THR A 887 7.78 -2.46 45.45
C THR A 887 8.69 -2.49 46.67
N THR A 888 8.93 -1.32 47.28
CA THR A 888 9.69 -1.20 48.53
C THR A 888 9.03 -0.21 49.51
N ARG A 889 9.40 -0.31 50.79
CA ARG A 889 9.04 0.66 51.84
C ARG A 889 10.26 1.43 52.37
N ARG A 890 11.41 1.33 51.71
CA ARG A 890 12.65 2.01 52.11
C ARG A 890 13.00 3.14 51.17
N ARG A 891 13.32 4.30 51.74
CA ARG A 891 14.04 5.38 51.08
C ARG A 891 15.41 4.90 50.58
N GLY A 892 15.82 5.33 49.40
CA GLY A 892 17.10 4.95 48.77
C GLY A 892 17.02 4.94 47.25
N VAL A 893 18.13 4.60 46.60
CA VAL A 893 18.23 4.49 45.13
C VAL A 893 18.53 3.06 44.73
N ILE A 894 17.68 2.48 43.88
CA ILE A 894 17.77 1.11 43.37
C ILE A 894 17.90 1.19 41.85
N TRP A 895 18.97 0.63 41.30
CA TRP A 895 19.09 0.37 39.87
C TRP A 895 18.68 -1.08 39.61
N LEU A 896 17.85 -1.28 38.59
CA LEU A 896 17.42 -2.58 38.08
C LEU A 896 17.84 -2.75 36.62
N ASP A 897 18.20 -3.97 36.26
CA ASP A 897 18.66 -4.36 34.94
C ASP A 897 18.35 -5.86 34.69
N GLN A 898 18.31 -6.29 33.43
CA GLN A 898 18.03 -7.66 32.97
C GLN A 898 16.91 -8.36 33.77
N VAL A 899 15.75 -7.71 33.85
CA VAL A 899 14.55 -8.25 34.49
C VAL A 899 13.87 -9.25 33.54
N SER A 900 13.62 -10.47 34.02
CA SER A 900 13.01 -11.57 33.26
C SER A 900 12.11 -12.41 34.19
N LEU A 901 10.95 -12.84 33.70
CA LEU A 901 10.02 -13.70 34.43
C LEU A 901 9.51 -14.81 33.52
N MET A 902 9.96 -16.05 33.76
CA MET A 902 9.50 -17.22 33.03
C MET A 902 8.76 -18.20 33.95
N PRO A 903 7.74 -18.93 33.47
CA PRO A 903 7.24 -20.11 34.17
C PRO A 903 8.38 -21.11 34.41
N SER A 904 8.44 -21.74 35.58
CA SER A 904 9.45 -22.78 35.86
C SER A 904 9.28 -24.03 34.98
N GLU A 905 8.09 -24.22 34.39
CA GLU A 905 7.74 -25.33 33.51
C GLU A 905 7.63 -24.87 32.04
N THR A 906 8.76 -24.81 31.33
CA THR A 906 8.80 -24.58 29.87
C THR A 906 8.95 -25.89 29.09
N TYR A 907 8.64 -25.90 27.79
CA TYR A 907 8.71 -27.12 26.99
C TYR A 907 10.13 -27.72 26.99
N LYS A 908 10.27 -28.92 27.56
CA LYS A 908 11.56 -29.62 27.81
C LYS A 908 12.59 -28.80 28.61
N GLY A 909 12.19 -27.71 29.26
CA GLY A 909 13.10 -26.77 29.92
C GLY A 909 13.85 -25.82 28.97
N HIS A 910 13.42 -25.69 27.72
CA HIS A 910 14.10 -24.88 26.69
C HIS A 910 13.47 -23.48 26.47
N GLY A 911 12.75 -22.94 27.46
CA GLY A 911 12.21 -21.57 27.41
C GLY A 911 10.93 -21.39 26.58
N PHE A 912 10.53 -22.37 25.76
CA PHE A 912 9.32 -22.29 24.94
C PHE A 912 8.01 -22.51 25.72
N ARG A 913 6.96 -21.80 25.29
CA ARG A 913 5.58 -21.90 25.75
C ARG A 913 4.98 -23.25 25.35
N GLN A 914 4.49 -24.03 26.32
CA GLN A 914 4.20 -25.44 26.12
C GLN A 914 3.02 -25.68 25.17
N GLU A 915 1.93 -24.95 25.35
CA GLU A 915 0.67 -25.13 24.64
C GLU A 915 0.78 -24.82 23.14
N LEU A 916 1.52 -23.77 22.77
CA LEU A 916 1.79 -23.43 21.37
C LEU A 916 2.72 -24.47 20.74
N MET A 917 3.77 -24.90 21.46
CA MET A 917 4.65 -25.97 21.00
C MET A 917 3.91 -27.29 20.78
N TYR A 918 2.90 -27.62 21.61
CA TYR A 918 2.07 -28.81 21.39
C TYR A 918 1.19 -28.71 20.14
N MET A 919 0.63 -27.53 19.82
CA MET A 919 -0.11 -27.32 18.57
C MET A 919 0.80 -27.44 17.33
N LEU A 920 2.00 -26.83 17.37
CA LEU A 920 2.99 -26.95 16.30
C LEU A 920 3.45 -28.40 16.08
N LEU A 921 3.48 -29.22 17.13
CA LEU A 921 3.82 -30.65 17.06
C LEU A 921 2.67 -31.52 16.55
N ASP A 922 1.40 -31.15 16.78
CA ASP A 922 0.24 -31.86 16.25
C ASP A 922 0.15 -31.76 14.71
N LEU A 923 0.72 -30.72 14.11
CA LEU A 923 0.93 -30.61 12.66
C LEU A 923 1.99 -31.57 12.09
N LYS A 924 2.74 -32.30 12.95
CA LYS A 924 3.83 -33.24 12.60
C LYS A 924 4.81 -32.72 11.52
N PRO A 925 5.30 -31.46 11.62
CA PRO A 925 6.11 -30.84 10.57
C PRO A 925 7.45 -31.56 10.35
N ARG A 926 7.92 -31.54 9.11
CA ARG A 926 9.15 -32.25 8.69
C ARG A 926 10.34 -31.33 8.42
N PHE A 927 10.09 -30.03 8.32
CA PHE A 927 11.09 -28.97 8.27
C PHE A 927 10.57 -27.73 9.01
N LEU A 928 11.47 -26.78 9.28
CA LEU A 928 11.18 -25.43 9.77
C LEU A 928 12.03 -24.45 8.96
N ARG A 929 11.40 -23.50 8.24
CA ARG A 929 12.04 -22.36 7.57
C ARG A 929 12.06 -21.19 8.58
N PHE A 930 13.26 -20.81 9.01
CA PHE A 930 13.55 -19.76 9.99
C PHE A 930 14.96 -19.17 9.71
N PRO A 931 15.32 -17.96 10.18
CA PRO A 931 14.51 -17.00 10.94
C PRO A 931 13.40 -16.34 10.11
N GLY A 932 13.40 -16.53 8.79
CA GLY A 932 12.24 -16.35 7.91
C GLY A 932 11.93 -14.91 7.49
N GLY A 933 11.30 -14.80 6.31
CA GLY A 933 10.56 -13.62 5.85
C GLY A 933 11.33 -12.31 5.87
N CYS A 934 10.58 -11.21 5.96
CA CYS A 934 11.15 -9.86 5.98
C CYS A 934 12.03 -9.64 7.24
N PHE A 935 11.79 -10.39 8.31
CA PHE A 935 12.63 -10.38 9.51
C PHE A 935 14.08 -10.82 9.28
N VAL A 936 14.39 -11.60 8.22
CA VAL A 936 15.80 -11.91 7.89
C VAL A 936 16.50 -10.77 7.13
N GLU A 937 15.75 -10.03 6.30
CA GLU A 937 16.28 -8.97 5.45
C GLU A 937 16.48 -7.65 6.21
N GLY A 938 15.43 -7.19 6.90
CA GLY A 938 15.31 -5.81 7.36
C GLY A 938 15.18 -4.79 6.21
N ASN A 939 14.59 -3.64 6.49
CA ASN A 939 14.54 -2.50 5.58
C ASN A 939 15.93 -1.84 5.41
N TRP A 940 16.85 -2.04 6.36
CA TRP A 940 18.25 -1.60 6.30
C TRP A 940 19.20 -2.71 6.75
N LEU A 941 20.35 -2.88 6.08
CA LEU A 941 21.35 -3.94 6.40
C LEU A 941 21.90 -3.89 7.84
N LYS A 942 21.83 -2.75 8.54
CA LYS A 942 22.20 -2.67 9.96
C LYS A 942 21.18 -3.35 10.89
N ASN A 943 19.98 -3.59 10.39
CA ASN A 943 18.81 -4.18 11.05
C ASN A 943 18.49 -5.59 10.49
N ALA A 944 19.32 -6.13 9.58
CA ALA A 944 19.20 -7.50 9.09
C ALA A 944 19.56 -8.52 10.19
N PHE A 945 18.93 -9.69 10.20
CA PHE A 945 19.10 -10.68 11.28
C PHE A 945 20.54 -11.17 11.46
N ARG A 946 21.09 -11.03 12.67
CA ARG A 946 22.47 -11.44 13.02
C ARG A 946 22.49 -12.57 14.03
N TRP A 947 22.71 -13.79 13.57
CA TRP A 947 22.67 -14.99 14.41
C TRP A 947 23.70 -14.95 15.58
N LYS A 948 24.86 -14.30 15.40
CA LYS A 948 25.87 -14.12 16.47
C LYS A 948 25.37 -13.32 17.67
N GLU A 949 24.43 -12.40 17.47
CA GLU A 949 23.83 -11.58 18.54
C GLU A 949 22.76 -12.39 19.33
N THR A 950 22.35 -13.56 18.83
CA THR A 950 21.32 -14.43 19.44
C THR A 950 21.86 -15.58 20.29
N ILE A 951 23.17 -15.80 20.31
CA ILE A 951 23.82 -16.91 21.05
C ILE A 951 24.41 -16.44 22.40
N GLY A 952 25.16 -17.29 23.10
CA GLY A 952 25.74 -16.96 24.42
C GLY A 952 24.71 -16.84 25.56
N PRO A 953 25.09 -16.29 26.73
CA PRO A 953 24.19 -15.97 27.84
C PRO A 953 23.10 -15.00 27.38
N TRP A 954 21.86 -15.15 27.85
CA TRP A 954 20.77 -14.26 27.39
C TRP A 954 20.91 -12.85 27.95
N GLU A 955 21.54 -12.72 29.12
CA GLU A 955 21.86 -11.45 29.78
C GLU A 955 22.90 -10.61 29.02
N GLU A 956 23.65 -11.22 28.09
CA GLU A 956 24.74 -10.58 27.32
C GLU A 956 24.35 -10.27 25.86
N ARG A 957 23.12 -10.59 25.43
CA ARG A 957 22.65 -10.33 24.07
C ARG A 957 22.19 -8.87 23.94
N PRO A 958 22.56 -8.15 22.86
CA PRO A 958 22.20 -6.74 22.69
C PRO A 958 20.70 -6.52 22.40
N GLY A 959 19.96 -7.57 22.04
CA GLY A 959 18.67 -7.43 21.36
C GLY A 959 18.88 -7.26 19.84
N HIS A 960 17.80 -7.12 19.08
CA HIS A 960 17.86 -6.99 17.63
C HIS A 960 16.64 -6.23 17.10
N TYR A 961 16.85 -5.29 16.18
CA TYR A 961 15.81 -4.42 15.60
C TYR A 961 15.29 -5.00 14.29
N GLY A 962 14.06 -5.54 14.30
CA GLY A 962 13.28 -5.66 13.08
C GLY A 962 12.65 -4.29 12.76
N ASP A 963 13.17 -3.58 11.77
CA ASP A 963 12.63 -2.30 11.28
C ASP A 963 11.31 -2.43 10.54
N VAL A 964 11.08 -3.58 9.91
CA VAL A 964 9.78 -4.04 9.41
C VAL A 964 8.69 -3.95 10.49
N TRP A 965 9.03 -4.15 11.78
CA TRP A 965 8.06 -4.20 12.90
C TRP A 965 8.41 -3.33 14.14
N HIS A 966 9.38 -2.40 14.03
CA HIS A 966 9.51 -1.11 14.77
C HIS A 966 10.15 -0.97 16.20
N TYR A 967 11.28 -1.63 16.60
CA TYR A 967 12.08 -1.21 17.81
C TYR A 967 13.64 -1.29 17.70
N TRP A 968 14.34 -0.13 17.76
CA TRP A 968 15.75 0.18 17.36
C TRP A 968 16.92 -0.63 18.02
N THR A 969 18.16 -0.74 17.47
CA THR A 969 19.15 0.36 17.24
C THR A 969 20.14 0.29 16.03
N ASP A 970 21.43 -0.11 16.19
CA ASP A 970 22.52 0.48 15.34
C ASP A 970 23.86 -0.29 15.13
N ASP A 971 24.76 0.33 14.32
CA ASP A 971 26.12 -0.04 13.84
C ASP A 971 26.22 -1.08 12.69
N GLY A 972 27.10 -0.79 11.72
CA GLY A 972 27.11 -1.41 10.38
C GLY A 972 28.27 -2.37 10.06
N LEU A 973 28.09 -3.19 9.01
CA LEU A 973 29.05 -4.18 8.50
C LEU A 973 29.11 -4.17 6.96
N GLY A 974 30.23 -4.60 6.39
CA GLY A 974 30.44 -4.69 4.94
C GLY A 974 29.98 -6.01 4.34
N TYR A 975 29.83 -6.04 3.01
CA TYR A 975 29.39 -7.22 2.26
C TYR A 975 30.19 -8.51 2.57
N TYR A 976 31.51 -8.38 2.75
CA TYR A 976 32.38 -9.53 3.06
C TYR A 976 32.17 -10.08 4.47
N ASP A 977 31.77 -9.24 5.42
CA ASP A 977 31.50 -9.67 6.79
C ASP A 977 30.24 -10.55 6.84
N PHE A 978 29.20 -10.21 6.08
CA PHE A 978 28.00 -11.05 5.89
C PHE A 978 28.31 -12.40 5.21
N LEU A 979 29.23 -12.43 4.23
CA LEU A 979 29.65 -13.68 3.60
C LEU A 979 30.37 -14.61 4.59
N GLN A 980 31.26 -14.06 5.42
CA GLN A 980 31.90 -14.83 6.49
C GLN A 980 30.88 -15.23 7.57
N ASP A 981 29.94 -14.36 7.92
CA ASP A 981 28.91 -14.63 8.92
C ASP A 981 27.99 -15.79 8.54
N ALA A 982 27.61 -15.88 7.26
CA ALA A 982 26.86 -17.02 6.72
C ALA A 982 27.65 -18.34 6.86
N ILE A 983 28.94 -18.36 6.50
CA ILE A 983 29.80 -19.55 6.65
C ILE A 983 30.01 -19.90 8.13
N ASP A 984 30.20 -18.90 9.00
CA ASP A 984 30.32 -19.09 10.45
C ASP A 984 29.04 -19.71 11.04
N SER A 985 27.86 -19.31 10.56
CA SER A 985 26.57 -19.90 10.98
C SER A 985 26.47 -21.38 10.61
N LEU A 986 27.01 -21.76 9.45
CA LEU A 986 27.07 -23.16 9.00
C LEU A 986 28.13 -23.94 9.78
N GLU A 987 29.25 -23.35 10.17
CA GLU A 987 30.19 -24.00 11.09
C GLU A 987 29.59 -24.17 12.49
N PHE A 988 28.83 -23.18 13.00
CA PHE A 988 28.07 -23.32 14.23
C PHE A 988 27.07 -24.47 14.15
N ALA A 989 26.36 -24.62 13.03
CA ALA A 989 25.36 -25.67 12.85
C ALA A 989 25.96 -27.07 12.58
N ARG A 990 26.97 -27.17 11.70
CA ARG A 990 27.50 -28.41 11.10
C ARG A 990 28.92 -28.78 11.53
N GLY A 991 29.72 -27.81 11.96
CA GLY A 991 31.13 -28.00 12.33
C GLY A 991 31.32 -28.93 13.53
N SER A 992 32.48 -29.60 13.61
CA SER A 992 32.80 -30.45 14.77
C SER A 992 33.02 -29.61 16.03
N LYS A 993 32.94 -30.20 17.21
CA LYS A 993 33.18 -29.51 18.49
C LYS A 993 34.62 -28.95 18.66
N GLU A 994 35.54 -29.34 17.77
CA GLU A 994 36.91 -28.85 17.68
C GLU A 994 37.09 -27.68 16.66
N SER A 995 36.06 -27.39 15.85
CA SER A 995 36.00 -26.23 14.95
C SER A 995 35.63 -24.95 15.71
N THR A 996 35.84 -23.77 15.13
CA THR A 996 35.73 -22.49 15.84
C THR A 996 34.33 -22.31 16.45
N TRP A 997 33.30 -22.29 15.61
CA TRP A 997 31.92 -22.09 16.03
C TRP A 997 31.24 -23.38 16.50
N GLY A 998 31.67 -24.55 16.02
CA GLY A 998 31.24 -25.83 16.58
C GLY A 998 31.68 -26.02 18.04
N SER A 999 32.80 -25.42 18.47
CA SER A 999 33.21 -25.38 19.88
C SER A 999 32.32 -24.47 20.74
N VAL A 1000 31.81 -23.37 20.18
CA VAL A 1000 30.83 -22.49 20.85
C VAL A 1000 29.49 -23.22 21.02
N ARG A 1001 29.00 -23.91 19.99
CA ARG A 1001 27.82 -24.80 20.08
C ARG A 1001 28.00 -25.87 21.17
N ALA A 1002 29.20 -26.47 21.26
CA ALA A 1002 29.53 -27.45 22.28
C ALA A 1002 29.56 -26.85 23.70
N ALA A 1003 30.10 -25.63 23.87
CA ALA A 1003 30.10 -24.91 25.14
C ALA A 1003 28.68 -24.52 25.60
N MET A 1004 27.78 -24.24 24.66
CA MET A 1004 26.34 -24.06 24.91
C MET A 1004 25.58 -25.38 25.19
N GLY A 1005 26.28 -26.51 25.31
CA GLY A 1005 25.71 -27.79 25.74
C GLY A 1005 25.30 -28.74 24.61
N HIS A 1006 25.49 -28.39 23.33
CA HIS A 1006 25.13 -29.24 22.19
C HIS A 1006 26.36 -29.62 21.34
N PRO A 1007 27.22 -30.55 21.81
CA PRO A 1007 28.48 -30.88 21.15
C PRO A 1007 28.31 -31.51 19.76
N GLU A 1008 27.22 -32.25 19.53
CA GLU A 1008 26.95 -32.89 18.25
C GLU A 1008 26.44 -31.88 17.19
N PRO A 1009 26.74 -32.06 15.89
CA PRO A 1009 26.19 -31.20 14.84
C PRO A 1009 24.67 -31.31 14.68
N PHE A 1010 24.03 -30.23 14.24
CA PHE A 1010 22.61 -30.23 13.88
C PHE A 1010 22.35 -30.90 12.52
N PRO A 1011 21.16 -31.46 12.30
CA PRO A 1011 20.78 -32.14 11.05
C PRO A 1011 20.39 -31.16 9.92
N LEU A 1012 21.04 -30.00 9.84
CA LEU A 1012 20.82 -29.02 8.78
C LEU A 1012 21.21 -29.62 7.41
N LYS A 1013 20.29 -29.51 6.43
CA LYS A 1013 20.43 -30.06 5.06
C LYS A 1013 20.11 -29.06 3.96
N TYR A 1014 19.42 -27.98 4.30
CA TYR A 1014 18.87 -27.00 3.37
C TYR A 1014 19.25 -25.61 3.84
N VAL A 1015 19.63 -24.73 2.93
CA VAL A 1015 19.91 -23.31 3.18
C VAL A 1015 19.24 -22.50 2.09
N ALA A 1016 18.41 -21.52 2.47
CA ALA A 1016 17.87 -20.51 1.54
C ALA A 1016 18.82 -19.31 1.47
N LEU A 1017 19.01 -18.75 0.28
CA LEU A 1017 19.84 -17.55 0.08
C LEU A 1017 18.96 -16.32 -0.15
N GLY A 1018 18.81 -15.52 0.91
CA GLY A 1018 17.95 -14.33 1.00
C GLY A 1018 16.50 -14.66 1.39
N ASN A 1019 15.58 -13.78 1.00
CA ASN A 1019 14.12 -13.96 1.02
C ASN A 1019 13.53 -13.07 -0.10
N GLU A 1020 12.53 -13.58 -0.83
CA GLU A 1020 11.80 -12.88 -1.92
C GLU A 1020 12.63 -12.05 -2.93
N ASP A 1021 13.93 -12.33 -3.11
CA ASP A 1021 14.87 -11.50 -3.87
C ASP A 1021 14.60 -11.38 -5.39
N CYS A 1022 13.56 -12.04 -5.92
CA CYS A 1022 13.42 -12.33 -7.35
C CYS A 1022 12.95 -11.17 -8.23
N GLU A 1023 12.80 -9.98 -7.66
CA GLU A 1023 12.52 -8.78 -8.44
C GLU A 1023 13.59 -8.59 -9.53
N ILE A 1024 13.13 -8.31 -10.75
CA ILE A 1024 13.98 -8.06 -11.93
C ILE A 1024 14.86 -6.80 -11.74
N PHE A 1025 14.67 -6.07 -10.63
CA PHE A 1025 15.31 -4.80 -10.29
C PHE A 1025 16.21 -4.86 -9.03
N LYS A 1026 16.57 -6.05 -8.52
CA LYS A 1026 17.67 -6.25 -7.54
C LYS A 1026 18.98 -6.76 -8.23
N PRO A 1027 19.76 -5.96 -9.02
CA PRO A 1027 21.03 -6.41 -9.64
C PRO A 1027 22.05 -7.01 -8.66
N THR A 1028 22.03 -6.54 -7.41
CA THR A 1028 22.86 -7.04 -6.31
C THR A 1028 22.61 -8.52 -6.01
N TYR A 1029 21.41 -9.07 -6.23
CA TYR A 1029 21.16 -10.51 -6.06
C TYR A 1029 21.91 -11.33 -7.11
N GLN A 1030 21.82 -10.96 -8.39
CA GLN A 1030 22.55 -11.64 -9.48
C GLN A 1030 24.08 -11.59 -9.28
N GLU A 1031 24.61 -10.49 -8.71
CA GLU A 1031 26.05 -10.39 -8.41
C GLU A 1031 26.46 -11.18 -7.16
N ASN A 1032 25.63 -11.21 -6.12
CA ASN A 1032 26.00 -11.75 -4.81
C ASN A 1032 25.62 -13.22 -4.61
N TYR A 1033 24.52 -13.69 -5.20
CA TYR A 1033 24.08 -15.08 -5.11
C TYR A 1033 25.18 -16.07 -5.54
N PRO A 1034 25.92 -15.87 -6.66
CA PRO A 1034 27.02 -16.77 -7.03
C PRO A 1034 28.17 -16.79 -6.02
N LYS A 1035 28.41 -15.68 -5.28
CA LYS A 1035 29.48 -15.60 -4.27
C LYS A 1035 29.12 -16.46 -3.04
N PHE A 1036 27.90 -16.30 -2.52
CA PHE A 1036 27.38 -17.14 -1.42
C PHE A 1036 27.25 -18.61 -1.85
N TYR A 1037 26.66 -18.88 -3.02
CA TYR A 1037 26.48 -20.23 -3.55
C TYR A 1037 27.82 -20.99 -3.63
N ASN A 1038 28.85 -20.38 -4.23
CA ASN A 1038 30.15 -21.04 -4.37
C ASN A 1038 30.83 -21.28 -3.01
N ALA A 1039 30.82 -20.30 -2.11
CA ALA A 1039 31.42 -20.44 -0.77
C ALA A 1039 30.77 -21.57 0.05
N ILE A 1040 29.42 -21.64 0.03
CA ILE A 1040 28.67 -22.68 0.76
C ILE A 1040 28.89 -24.05 0.12
N ARG A 1041 28.96 -24.17 -1.21
CA ARG A 1041 29.26 -25.44 -1.90
C ARG A 1041 30.69 -25.92 -1.68
N GLU A 1042 31.66 -25.02 -1.54
CA GLU A 1042 33.05 -25.37 -1.24
C GLU A 1042 33.20 -25.87 0.21
N ALA A 1043 32.54 -25.21 1.17
CA ALA A 1043 32.59 -25.60 2.58
C ALA A 1043 31.72 -26.83 2.92
N TYR A 1044 30.51 -26.92 2.35
CA TYR A 1044 29.47 -27.89 2.70
C TYR A 1044 28.76 -28.46 1.45
N PRO A 1045 29.44 -29.29 0.63
CA PRO A 1045 28.90 -29.82 -0.62
C PRO A 1045 27.72 -30.79 -0.46
N ASP A 1046 27.37 -31.19 0.77
CA ASP A 1046 26.21 -32.02 1.10
C ASP A 1046 24.95 -31.22 1.46
N ILE A 1047 25.05 -29.90 1.62
CA ILE A 1047 23.91 -28.99 1.82
C ILE A 1047 23.25 -28.68 0.48
N GLN A 1048 21.92 -28.78 0.44
CA GLN A 1048 21.11 -28.31 -0.69
C GLN A 1048 20.81 -26.82 -0.56
N ILE A 1049 20.98 -26.08 -1.66
CA ILE A 1049 20.80 -24.64 -1.70
C ILE A 1049 19.48 -24.30 -2.40
N ILE A 1050 18.61 -23.62 -1.66
CA ILE A 1050 17.34 -23.05 -2.12
C ILE A 1050 17.62 -21.62 -2.57
N SER A 1051 17.21 -21.26 -3.79
CA SER A 1051 17.09 -19.85 -4.19
C SER A 1051 15.70 -19.33 -3.86
N ASN A 1052 15.57 -18.09 -3.40
CA ASN A 1052 14.26 -17.44 -3.23
C ASN A 1052 13.71 -16.85 -4.54
N CYS A 1053 14.25 -17.28 -5.69
CA CYS A 1053 13.82 -16.85 -7.01
C CYS A 1053 12.96 -17.90 -7.71
N ASP A 1054 11.81 -17.49 -8.25
CA ASP A 1054 10.87 -18.37 -8.95
C ASP A 1054 11.44 -18.86 -10.29
N GLY A 1055 11.46 -20.18 -10.47
CA GLY A 1055 11.77 -20.84 -11.74
C GLY A 1055 10.52 -21.26 -12.54
N SER A 1056 9.33 -20.78 -12.15
CA SER A 1056 8.02 -21.19 -12.68
C SER A 1056 7.59 -20.39 -13.91
N SER A 1057 7.90 -19.09 -13.91
CA SER A 1057 7.60 -18.15 -15.00
C SER A 1057 8.67 -18.17 -16.11
N ARG A 1058 9.92 -18.45 -15.74
CA ARG A 1058 11.12 -18.48 -16.58
C ARG A 1058 12.18 -19.42 -15.97
N PRO A 1059 13.09 -20.01 -16.75
CA PRO A 1059 14.23 -20.72 -16.17
C PRO A 1059 15.13 -19.79 -15.35
N LEU A 1060 15.66 -20.28 -14.23
CA LEU A 1060 16.67 -19.58 -13.43
C LEU A 1060 17.95 -19.33 -14.25
N ASP A 1061 18.57 -18.17 -14.05
CA ASP A 1061 19.86 -17.79 -14.63
C ASP A 1061 21.07 -18.21 -13.76
N HIS A 1062 20.82 -18.56 -12.50
CA HIS A 1062 21.80 -19.02 -11.51
C HIS A 1062 21.56 -20.47 -11.04
N PRO A 1063 22.59 -21.19 -10.56
CA PRO A 1063 22.45 -22.59 -10.13
C PRO A 1063 21.77 -22.71 -8.74
N ALA A 1064 20.77 -23.58 -8.62
CA ALA A 1064 20.14 -23.95 -7.35
C ALA A 1064 19.74 -25.44 -7.35
N ASP A 1065 19.55 -26.06 -6.18
CA ASP A 1065 18.95 -27.41 -6.09
C ASP A 1065 17.42 -27.35 -6.04
N LEU A 1066 16.91 -26.26 -5.47
CA LEU A 1066 15.50 -26.00 -5.17
C LEU A 1066 15.24 -24.50 -5.37
N TYR A 1067 13.99 -24.13 -5.61
CA TYR A 1067 13.51 -22.75 -5.51
C TYR A 1067 12.41 -22.65 -4.45
N ASP A 1068 12.41 -21.55 -3.72
CA ASP A 1068 11.27 -21.14 -2.89
C ASP A 1068 10.21 -20.49 -3.80
N PHE A 1069 8.95 -20.58 -3.41
CA PHE A 1069 7.84 -20.02 -4.18
C PHE A 1069 6.72 -19.57 -3.25
N HIS A 1070 6.60 -18.25 -3.11
CA HIS A 1070 5.52 -17.60 -2.39
C HIS A 1070 4.42 -17.16 -3.38
N VAL A 1071 3.17 -17.19 -2.93
CA VAL A 1071 2.04 -16.63 -3.66
C VAL A 1071 0.98 -16.17 -2.66
N PHE A 1072 0.42 -14.99 -2.90
CA PHE A 1072 -0.65 -14.40 -2.09
C PHE A 1072 -1.87 -14.16 -3.00
N VAL A 1073 -2.98 -14.86 -2.74
CA VAL A 1073 -4.19 -14.79 -3.58
C VAL A 1073 -5.25 -13.93 -2.90
N SER A 1074 -5.35 -12.67 -3.32
CA SER A 1074 -6.23 -11.65 -2.71
C SER A 1074 -7.73 -11.95 -2.80
N GLU A 1075 -8.16 -12.89 -3.65
CA GLU A 1075 -9.58 -13.25 -3.79
C GLU A 1075 -10.13 -14.03 -2.57
N TYR A 1076 -9.25 -14.56 -1.70
CA TYR A 1076 -9.64 -15.42 -0.56
C TYR A 1076 -9.01 -15.05 0.79
N ALA A 1077 -8.12 -14.06 0.84
CA ALA A 1077 -7.55 -13.51 2.08
C ALA A 1077 -8.16 -12.12 2.35
N VAL A 1078 -8.76 -11.94 3.54
CA VAL A 1078 -9.47 -10.70 3.90
C VAL A 1078 -8.49 -9.67 4.48
N ASN A 1079 -7.75 -8.98 3.61
CA ASN A 1079 -7.17 -7.69 3.97
C ASN A 1079 -8.27 -6.62 3.84
N ASN A 1080 -8.70 -6.07 4.98
CA ASN A 1080 -9.42 -4.81 5.06
C ASN A 1080 -8.51 -3.81 5.77
N ASP A 1081 -8.32 -2.63 5.20
CA ASP A 1081 -7.36 -1.61 5.67
C ASP A 1081 -7.84 -0.83 6.92
N LYS A 1082 -8.49 -1.53 7.86
CA LYS A 1082 -9.16 -0.96 9.05
C LYS A 1082 -9.02 -1.83 10.31
N GLY A 1083 -7.79 -2.15 10.69
CA GLY A 1083 -7.39 -2.44 12.07
C GLY A 1083 -8.24 -3.46 12.84
N GLY A 1084 -8.56 -4.60 12.24
CA GLY A 1084 -9.33 -5.67 12.89
C GLY A 1084 -8.90 -7.06 12.42
N ASP A 1085 -8.33 -7.84 13.35
CA ASP A 1085 -7.96 -9.26 13.25
C ASP A 1085 -7.58 -9.80 11.86
N ALA A 1086 -6.45 -9.30 11.34
CA ALA A 1086 -5.67 -10.04 10.36
C ALA A 1086 -5.14 -11.34 11.03
N GLY A 1087 -5.90 -12.44 10.89
CA GLY A 1087 -5.55 -13.74 11.49
C GLY A 1087 -6.66 -14.80 11.52
N ASN A 1088 -7.93 -14.47 11.28
CA ASN A 1088 -9.05 -15.39 11.57
C ASN A 1088 -9.24 -16.59 10.60
N GLY A 1089 -8.59 -16.59 9.43
CA GLY A 1089 -8.48 -17.76 8.53
C GLY A 1089 -9.80 -18.44 8.17
N SER A 1090 -10.73 -17.72 7.52
CA SER A 1090 -12.10 -18.20 7.25
C SER A 1090 -12.18 -19.53 6.49
N LEU A 1091 -13.31 -20.25 6.63
CA LEU A 1091 -13.59 -21.49 5.89
C LEU A 1091 -13.41 -21.35 4.36
N LEU A 1092 -13.64 -20.17 3.78
CA LEU A 1092 -13.35 -19.88 2.37
C LEU A 1092 -11.85 -20.00 2.07
N ALA A 1093 -11.01 -19.33 2.87
CA ALA A 1093 -9.55 -19.41 2.76
C ALA A 1093 -9.07 -20.86 2.93
N SER A 1094 -9.57 -21.57 3.95
CA SER A 1094 -9.17 -22.95 4.22
C SER A 1094 -9.69 -23.97 3.21
N LEU A 1095 -10.85 -23.72 2.56
CA LEU A 1095 -11.27 -24.54 1.43
C LEU A 1095 -10.44 -24.22 0.21
N ALA A 1096 -10.17 -22.95 -0.11
CA ALA A 1096 -9.26 -22.56 -1.18
C ALA A 1096 -7.90 -23.22 -0.99
N GLU A 1097 -7.32 -23.12 0.22
CA GLU A 1097 -6.17 -23.89 0.67
C GLU A 1097 -6.32 -25.39 0.46
N ALA A 1098 -7.49 -26.01 0.67
CA ALA A 1098 -7.64 -27.45 0.53
C ALA A 1098 -7.67 -27.92 -0.94
N ALA A 1099 -8.30 -27.16 -1.88
CA ALA A 1099 -8.06 -27.40 -3.32
C ALA A 1099 -6.60 -27.19 -3.62
N PHE A 1100 -6.05 -26.10 -3.08
CA PHE A 1100 -4.68 -25.74 -3.28
C PHE A 1100 -3.74 -26.81 -2.72
N LEU A 1101 -4.04 -27.51 -1.63
CA LEU A 1101 -3.23 -28.56 -0.98
C LEU A 1101 -3.40 -29.95 -1.59
N THR A 1102 -4.61 -30.34 -1.98
CA THR A 1102 -4.77 -31.49 -2.90
C THR A 1102 -4.11 -31.21 -4.26
N GLY A 1103 -3.98 -29.93 -4.60
CA GLY A 1103 -3.12 -29.36 -5.63
C GLY A 1103 -1.66 -29.12 -5.24
N LEU A 1104 -1.23 -29.19 -3.96
CA LEU A 1104 0.14 -28.95 -3.46
C LEU A 1104 0.92 -30.24 -3.30
N GLU A 1105 0.18 -31.33 -3.12
CA GLU A 1105 0.54 -32.63 -3.68
C GLU A 1105 0.81 -32.56 -5.22
N LYS A 1106 0.67 -31.35 -5.86
CA LYS A 1106 1.18 -30.88 -7.16
C LYS A 1106 1.59 -29.34 -7.27
N ASN A 1107 2.05 -28.61 -6.19
CA ASN A 1107 2.62 -27.19 -6.07
C ASN A 1107 1.87 -26.06 -5.21
N SER A 1108 2.62 -25.07 -4.60
CA SER A 1108 2.47 -24.16 -3.35
C SER A 1108 1.81 -22.72 -3.46
N TRP A 1109 1.25 -21.95 -2.46
CA TRP A 1109 0.99 -21.96 -0.95
C TRP A 1109 -0.15 -20.92 -0.49
N ASN A 1110 -0.41 -20.56 0.81
CA ASN A 1110 -1.52 -19.67 1.36
C ASN A 1110 -1.36 -19.14 2.88
N PRO A 1111 -2.37 -18.62 3.68
CA PRO A 1111 -2.17 -17.76 4.90
C PRO A 1111 -2.22 -18.40 6.35
N ASP A 1112 -2.42 -17.56 7.38
CA ASP A 1112 -2.20 -17.77 8.85
C ASP A 1112 -2.99 -18.89 9.57
N ALA A 1113 -2.35 -19.54 10.55
CA ALA A 1113 -2.81 -20.80 11.14
C ALA A 1113 -3.21 -20.78 12.64
N ILE A 1114 -2.43 -20.16 13.53
CA ILE A 1114 -2.63 -20.27 15.00
C ILE A 1114 -2.72 -18.87 15.61
N VAL A 1115 -3.84 -18.57 16.25
CA VAL A 1115 -4.08 -17.28 16.92
C VAL A 1115 -4.07 -17.50 18.43
N PHE A 1116 -3.40 -16.61 19.18
CA PHE A 1116 -3.22 -16.73 20.62
C PHE A 1116 -3.25 -15.38 21.34
N ASN A 1117 -3.48 -15.43 22.65
CA ASN A 1117 -3.24 -14.34 23.58
C ASN A 1117 -2.50 -14.91 24.82
N SER A 1118 -2.40 -14.13 25.90
CA SER A 1118 -1.67 -14.55 27.09
C SER A 1118 -2.24 -15.77 27.83
N TRP A 1119 -3.52 -16.14 27.62
CA TRP A 1119 -4.20 -17.24 28.33
C TRP A 1119 -5.09 -18.15 27.46
N GLN A 1120 -5.26 -17.85 26.17
CA GLN A 1120 -5.92 -18.71 25.18
C GLN A 1120 -5.12 -18.84 23.90
N GLN A 1121 -5.44 -19.88 23.13
CA GLN A 1121 -5.00 -20.11 21.77
C GLN A 1121 -6.06 -20.94 21.05
N TYR A 1122 -6.20 -20.75 19.73
CA TYR A 1122 -7.06 -21.57 18.88
C TYR A 1122 -6.43 -21.76 17.51
N GLY A 1123 -6.75 -22.88 16.86
CA GLY A 1123 -6.42 -23.10 15.46
C GLY A 1123 -7.50 -22.46 14.58
N THR A 1124 -7.09 -21.70 13.57
CA THR A 1124 -8.01 -21.27 12.51
C THR A 1124 -8.58 -22.49 11.78
N PRO A 1125 -9.69 -22.34 11.04
CA PRO A 1125 -10.13 -23.34 10.07
C PRO A 1125 -8.98 -23.85 9.18
N SER A 1126 -7.98 -23.00 8.87
CA SER A 1126 -6.77 -23.34 8.12
C SER A 1126 -5.82 -24.26 8.90
N TYR A 1127 -5.52 -24.01 10.19
CA TYR A 1127 -4.79 -24.98 11.03
C TYR A 1127 -5.46 -26.36 11.02
N TRP A 1128 -6.79 -26.39 11.20
CA TRP A 1128 -7.54 -27.65 11.22
C TRP A 1128 -7.47 -28.37 9.88
N MET A 1129 -7.49 -27.62 8.77
CA MET A 1129 -7.30 -28.14 7.43
C MET A 1129 -5.90 -28.76 7.25
N GLN A 1130 -4.82 -28.12 7.74
CA GLN A 1130 -3.45 -28.69 7.71
C GLN A 1130 -3.37 -30.06 8.40
N THR A 1131 -4.15 -30.32 9.46
CA THR A 1131 -4.15 -31.62 10.17
C THR A 1131 -4.55 -32.81 9.27
N TYR A 1132 -5.25 -32.58 8.17
CA TYR A 1132 -5.61 -33.62 7.19
C TYR A 1132 -4.39 -34.09 6.36
N PHE A 1133 -3.41 -33.20 6.19
CA PHE A 1133 -2.27 -33.38 5.29
C PHE A 1133 -0.97 -33.82 6.00
N ARG A 1134 -0.88 -33.73 7.33
CA ARG A 1134 0.33 -34.08 8.10
C ARG A 1134 0.87 -35.50 7.86
N GLU A 1135 0.01 -36.51 7.64
CA GLU A 1135 0.41 -37.88 7.28
C GLU A 1135 0.87 -38.05 5.81
N SER A 1136 0.83 -37.00 4.98
CA SER A 1136 1.21 -37.06 3.55
C SER A 1136 2.73 -37.03 3.34
N SER A 1137 3.51 -36.46 4.27
CA SER A 1137 4.97 -36.40 4.12
C SER A 1137 5.65 -37.76 4.28
N GLY A 1138 6.31 -38.22 3.22
CA GLY A 1138 7.01 -39.51 3.14
C GLY A 1138 6.12 -40.71 2.82
N SER A 1139 4.82 -40.52 2.61
CA SER A 1139 3.85 -41.57 2.32
C SER A 1139 3.68 -41.82 0.81
N VAL A 1140 2.74 -42.68 0.41
CA VAL A 1140 2.58 -43.10 -1.00
C VAL A 1140 1.35 -42.43 -1.61
N ILE A 1141 1.51 -41.64 -2.67
CA ILE A 1141 0.38 -41.06 -3.42
C ILE A 1141 -0.07 -41.98 -4.56
N HIS A 1142 -1.39 -42.06 -4.73
CA HIS A 1142 -2.08 -42.83 -5.75
C HIS A 1142 -2.83 -41.91 -6.74
N PRO A 1143 -2.87 -42.22 -8.05
CA PRO A 1143 -3.66 -41.46 -9.00
C PRO A 1143 -5.16 -41.50 -8.66
N VAL A 1144 -5.77 -40.33 -8.74
CA VAL A 1144 -7.22 -40.13 -8.56
C VAL A 1144 -7.81 -39.55 -9.84
N THR A 1145 -8.94 -40.10 -10.26
CA THR A 1145 -9.77 -39.58 -11.37
C THR A 1145 -11.14 -39.22 -10.83
N ILE A 1146 -11.58 -37.97 -11.04
CA ILE A 1146 -12.95 -37.51 -10.75
C ILE A 1146 -13.73 -37.45 -12.07
N SER A 1147 -15.00 -37.86 -12.05
CA SER A 1147 -15.96 -37.69 -13.14
C SER A 1147 -17.24 -37.09 -12.59
N SER A 1148 -17.58 -35.86 -13.02
CA SER A 1148 -18.79 -35.14 -12.61
C SER A 1148 -19.10 -33.99 -13.58
N SER A 1149 -20.37 -33.56 -13.60
CA SER A 1149 -20.82 -32.25 -14.08
C SER A 1149 -20.16 -31.08 -13.33
N TYR A 1150 -19.72 -31.33 -12.10
CA TYR A 1150 -19.32 -30.34 -11.10
C TYR A 1150 -17.79 -30.22 -10.92
N PHE A 1151 -17.02 -30.57 -11.95
CA PHE A 1151 -15.59 -30.89 -11.81
C PHE A 1151 -14.71 -29.69 -11.40
N ASP A 1152 -15.03 -28.46 -11.85
CA ASP A 1152 -14.29 -27.24 -11.46
C ASP A 1152 -14.43 -26.89 -9.96
N LEU A 1153 -15.36 -27.54 -9.24
CA LEU A 1153 -15.67 -27.29 -7.82
C LEU A 1153 -15.40 -28.52 -6.93
N LEU A 1154 -14.66 -29.52 -7.43
CA LEU A 1154 -14.26 -30.72 -6.71
C LEU A 1154 -12.76 -31.01 -6.87
N ALA A 1155 -12.03 -31.01 -5.76
CA ALA A 1155 -10.60 -31.38 -5.73
C ALA A 1155 -10.38 -32.60 -4.82
N ALA A 1156 -9.46 -33.49 -5.18
CA ALA A 1156 -9.19 -34.70 -4.39
C ALA A 1156 -7.79 -35.28 -4.56
N SER A 1157 -7.32 -35.98 -3.53
CA SER A 1157 -6.10 -36.79 -3.55
C SER A 1157 -6.27 -38.07 -2.71
N ALA A 1158 -5.43 -39.08 -2.99
CA ALA A 1158 -5.45 -40.35 -2.28
C ALA A 1158 -4.03 -40.77 -1.92
N ILE A 1159 -3.80 -41.11 -0.65
CA ILE A 1159 -2.49 -41.49 -0.12
C ILE A 1159 -2.61 -42.77 0.71
N THR A 1160 -1.59 -43.61 0.70
CA THR A 1160 -1.43 -44.69 1.67
C THR A 1160 -0.36 -44.36 2.68
N TRP A 1161 -0.78 -44.36 3.94
CA TRP A 1161 0.02 -44.09 5.13
C TRP A 1161 -0.14 -45.24 6.13
N GLN A 1162 0.77 -45.32 7.09
CA GLN A 1162 0.81 -46.39 8.08
C GLN A 1162 0.95 -45.79 9.49
N ASP A 1163 0.13 -46.26 10.42
CA ASP A 1163 0.34 -46.08 11.86
C ASP A 1163 1.03 -47.33 12.45
N ASN A 1164 1.33 -47.32 13.74
CA ASN A 1164 2.09 -48.34 14.44
C ASN A 1164 1.45 -49.74 14.40
N GLU A 1165 0.14 -49.86 14.14
CA GLU A 1165 -0.60 -51.13 14.11
C GLU A 1165 -1.34 -51.43 12.79
N ASP A 1166 -1.69 -50.41 11.98
CA ASP A 1166 -2.54 -50.55 10.79
C ASP A 1166 -2.05 -49.70 9.61
N ILE A 1167 -2.41 -50.11 8.39
CA ILE A 1167 -2.14 -49.38 7.15
C ILE A 1167 -3.47 -48.85 6.59
N PHE A 1168 -3.49 -47.58 6.20
CA PHE A 1168 -4.69 -46.87 5.74
C PHE A 1168 -4.54 -46.38 4.30
N LEU A 1169 -5.61 -46.45 3.51
CA LEU A 1169 -5.79 -45.64 2.32
C LEU A 1169 -6.63 -44.41 2.71
N ARG A 1170 -6.00 -43.24 2.77
CA ARG A 1170 -6.67 -41.96 3.01
C ARG A 1170 -7.09 -41.33 1.69
N VAL A 1171 -8.38 -41.03 1.54
CA VAL A 1171 -8.91 -40.24 0.42
C VAL A 1171 -9.38 -38.89 0.94
N LYS A 1172 -8.76 -37.80 0.49
CA LYS A 1172 -9.09 -36.41 0.85
C LYS A 1172 -9.87 -35.77 -0.30
N ILE A 1173 -11.01 -35.13 -0.01
CA ILE A 1173 -11.88 -34.53 -1.02
C ILE A 1173 -12.43 -33.20 -0.52
N VAL A 1174 -12.41 -32.19 -1.39
CA VAL A 1174 -12.89 -30.83 -1.15
C VAL A 1174 -14.07 -30.53 -2.05
N ASN A 1175 -15.13 -29.96 -1.48
CA ASN A 1175 -16.28 -29.44 -2.22
C ASN A 1175 -16.39 -27.92 -2.02
N PHE A 1176 -16.21 -27.18 -3.13
CA PHE A 1176 -16.36 -25.73 -3.20
C PHE A 1176 -17.81 -25.30 -3.43
N GLY A 1177 -18.68 -26.26 -3.73
CA GLY A 1177 -20.05 -25.98 -4.07
C GLY A 1177 -20.89 -25.48 -2.90
N PRO A 1178 -21.83 -24.55 -3.14
CA PRO A 1178 -23.01 -24.40 -2.28
C PRO A 1178 -23.94 -25.62 -2.30
N SER A 1179 -23.73 -26.57 -3.24
CA SER A 1179 -24.51 -27.80 -3.39
C SER A 1179 -23.86 -28.98 -2.66
N ALA A 1180 -24.70 -29.85 -2.09
CA ALA A 1180 -24.26 -31.16 -1.62
C ALA A 1180 -24.10 -32.12 -2.81
N VAL A 1181 -23.03 -32.93 -2.82
CA VAL A 1181 -22.70 -33.83 -3.93
C VAL A 1181 -22.80 -35.29 -3.47
N ASN A 1182 -23.60 -36.09 -4.18
CA ASN A 1182 -23.71 -37.52 -3.93
C ASN A 1182 -22.56 -38.26 -4.67
N LEU A 1183 -21.54 -38.63 -3.92
CA LEU A 1183 -20.29 -39.19 -4.45
C LEU A 1183 -20.27 -40.72 -4.34
N THR A 1184 -19.86 -41.39 -5.42
CA THR A 1184 -19.41 -42.80 -5.38
C THR A 1184 -17.89 -42.86 -5.41
N ILE A 1185 -17.25 -43.41 -4.37
CA ILE A 1185 -15.81 -43.66 -4.30
C ILE A 1185 -15.55 -45.12 -4.68
N SER A 1186 -14.51 -45.37 -5.47
CA SER A 1186 -14.07 -46.71 -5.87
C SER A 1186 -12.54 -46.82 -5.91
N SER A 1187 -11.99 -48.00 -5.59
CA SER A 1187 -10.55 -48.28 -5.63
C SER A 1187 -10.24 -49.55 -6.44
N SER A 1188 -9.37 -49.47 -7.44
CA SER A 1188 -8.86 -50.64 -8.16
C SER A 1188 -7.47 -51.05 -7.64
N GLY A 1189 -7.13 -52.34 -7.71
CA GLY A 1189 -5.81 -52.87 -7.30
C GLY A 1189 -5.61 -53.17 -5.81
N LEU A 1190 -6.56 -52.79 -4.94
CA LEU A 1190 -6.47 -52.92 -3.49
C LEU A 1190 -6.62 -54.37 -2.99
N GLN A 1191 -5.54 -55.16 -3.02
CA GLN A 1191 -5.59 -56.61 -2.75
C GLN A 1191 -6.01 -57.02 -1.33
N ALA A 1192 -5.78 -56.17 -0.32
CA ALA A 1192 -6.08 -56.47 1.09
C ALA A 1192 -7.58 -56.42 1.44
N GLY A 1193 -8.37 -55.62 0.71
CA GLY A 1193 -9.72 -55.24 1.12
C GLY A 1193 -9.72 -54.19 2.23
N VAL A 1194 -10.92 -53.78 2.67
CA VAL A 1194 -11.13 -52.66 3.62
C VAL A 1194 -11.78 -53.17 4.91
N ASN A 1195 -11.16 -52.84 6.04
CA ASN A 1195 -11.62 -53.15 7.38
C ASN A 1195 -12.53 -52.02 7.91
N ALA A 1196 -13.83 -52.13 7.63
CA ALA A 1196 -14.82 -51.12 8.03
C ALA A 1196 -14.88 -50.88 9.56
N ALA A 1197 -14.52 -51.87 10.39
CA ALA A 1197 -14.51 -51.73 11.84
C ALA A 1197 -13.33 -50.88 12.39
N LYS A 1198 -12.35 -50.55 11.54
CA LYS A 1198 -11.24 -49.62 11.84
C LYS A 1198 -11.25 -48.37 10.95
N SER A 1199 -12.22 -48.24 10.04
CA SER A 1199 -12.27 -47.14 9.06
C SER A 1199 -13.07 -45.94 9.59
N THR A 1200 -12.64 -44.73 9.26
CA THR A 1200 -13.26 -43.48 9.76
C THR A 1200 -13.45 -42.45 8.65
N VAL A 1201 -14.31 -41.46 8.92
CA VAL A 1201 -14.48 -40.26 8.10
C VAL A 1201 -14.40 -39.02 8.98
N THR A 1202 -13.66 -38.01 8.52
CA THR A 1202 -13.44 -36.74 9.24
C THR A 1202 -13.84 -35.57 8.35
N VAL A 1203 -14.79 -34.75 8.81
CA VAL A 1203 -15.39 -33.66 8.01
C VAL A 1203 -15.17 -32.31 8.67
N LEU A 1204 -14.67 -31.34 7.90
CA LEU A 1204 -14.55 -29.92 8.25
C LEU A 1204 -15.48 -29.13 7.31
N THR A 1205 -16.42 -28.36 7.87
CA THR A 1205 -17.48 -27.64 7.12
C THR A 1205 -18.19 -26.64 8.03
N SER A 1206 -18.94 -25.69 7.46
CA SER A 1206 -19.93 -24.88 8.16
C SER A 1206 -21.09 -24.50 7.23
N SER A 1207 -22.18 -23.98 7.81
CA SER A 1207 -23.33 -23.45 7.04
C SER A 1207 -23.06 -22.09 6.38
N ASN A 1208 -21.98 -21.41 6.75
CA ASN A 1208 -21.54 -20.17 6.11
C ASN A 1208 -20.07 -20.29 5.70
N LEU A 1209 -19.79 -19.93 4.45
CA LEU A 1209 -18.47 -19.99 3.82
C LEU A 1209 -17.47 -18.99 4.44
N LEU A 1210 -17.95 -17.93 5.08
CA LEU A 1210 -17.13 -16.94 5.80
C LEU A 1210 -17.05 -17.20 7.32
N ASP A 1211 -17.36 -18.41 7.79
CA ASP A 1211 -17.19 -18.73 9.21
C ASP A 1211 -15.73 -18.95 9.60
N GLU A 1212 -15.38 -18.47 10.79
CA GLU A 1212 -14.05 -18.39 11.37
C GLU A 1212 -14.08 -18.85 12.85
N ASN A 1213 -12.93 -19.30 13.38
CA ASN A 1213 -12.77 -19.51 14.82
C ASN A 1213 -12.33 -18.19 15.47
N SER A 1214 -12.69 -17.96 16.73
CA SER A 1214 -12.36 -16.73 17.47
C SER A 1214 -12.17 -17.00 18.97
N PHE A 1215 -11.66 -16.06 19.76
CA PHE A 1215 -11.52 -16.27 21.21
C PHE A 1215 -12.86 -16.54 21.94
N SER A 1216 -13.98 -16.02 21.40
CA SER A 1216 -15.35 -16.29 21.87
C SER A 1216 -15.90 -17.63 21.38
N GLU A 1217 -15.58 -18.04 20.15
CA GLU A 1217 -16.00 -19.30 19.56
C GLU A 1217 -14.79 -20.08 18.98
N PRO A 1218 -13.86 -20.59 19.82
CA PRO A 1218 -12.58 -21.14 19.37
C PRO A 1218 -12.69 -22.52 18.69
N ASN A 1219 -13.91 -23.08 18.65
CA ASN A 1219 -14.23 -24.37 18.04
C ASN A 1219 -15.49 -24.27 17.15
N LYS A 1220 -15.74 -23.13 16.53
CA LYS A 1220 -16.90 -22.90 15.65
C LYS A 1220 -16.85 -23.79 14.41
N VAL A 1221 -15.67 -23.90 13.81
CA VAL A 1221 -15.35 -24.69 12.62
C VAL A 1221 -14.17 -25.58 12.95
N VAL A 1222 -14.48 -26.86 13.26
CA VAL A 1222 -13.53 -27.88 13.71
C VAL A 1222 -13.85 -29.23 13.08
N PRO A 1223 -12.85 -30.12 12.90
CA PRO A 1223 -13.06 -31.37 12.20
C PRO A 1223 -13.79 -32.40 13.08
N VAL A 1224 -14.80 -33.06 12.50
CA VAL A 1224 -15.62 -34.07 13.20
C VAL A 1224 -15.35 -35.46 12.63
N THR A 1225 -14.57 -36.26 13.36
CA THR A 1225 -14.32 -37.68 13.05
C THR A 1225 -15.49 -38.57 13.48
N ARG A 1226 -15.83 -39.56 12.65
CA ARG A 1226 -16.86 -40.59 12.91
C ARG A 1226 -16.41 -41.95 12.36
N GLU A 1227 -16.92 -43.03 12.94
CA GLU A 1227 -16.79 -44.38 12.36
C GLU A 1227 -17.46 -44.44 10.98
N LEU A 1228 -16.87 -45.21 10.05
CA LEU A 1228 -17.36 -45.37 8.68
C LEU A 1228 -17.78 -46.84 8.42
N PRO A 1229 -18.93 -47.29 8.97
CA PRO A 1229 -19.35 -48.70 8.95
C PRO A 1229 -19.69 -49.23 7.55
N ASN A 1230 -19.83 -48.34 6.56
CA ASN A 1230 -20.06 -48.63 5.15
C ASN A 1230 -18.79 -48.48 4.27
N ALA A 1231 -17.60 -48.42 4.88
CA ALA A 1231 -16.33 -48.43 4.17
C ALA A 1231 -16.13 -49.71 3.34
N GLY A 1232 -15.59 -49.58 2.13
CA GLY A 1232 -15.39 -50.69 1.19
C GLY A 1232 -14.55 -50.28 -0.02
N GLN A 1233 -14.25 -51.24 -0.90
CA GLN A 1233 -13.58 -50.98 -2.20
C GLN A 1233 -14.45 -50.15 -3.17
N GLU A 1234 -15.76 -50.14 -2.95
CA GLU A 1234 -16.73 -49.22 -3.55
C GLU A 1234 -17.71 -48.79 -2.46
N MET A 1235 -17.95 -47.48 -2.33
CA MET A 1235 -18.83 -46.91 -1.31
C MET A 1235 -19.47 -45.60 -1.78
N GLN A 1236 -20.60 -45.23 -1.19
CA GLN A 1236 -21.28 -43.96 -1.46
C GLN A 1236 -21.31 -43.06 -0.23
N PHE A 1237 -21.16 -41.75 -0.43
CA PHE A 1237 -21.17 -40.74 0.61
C PHE A 1237 -21.72 -39.40 0.08
N LEU A 1238 -22.47 -38.69 0.92
CA LEU A 1238 -22.95 -37.35 0.60
C LEU A 1238 -21.92 -36.32 1.09
N LEU A 1239 -21.16 -35.73 0.17
CA LEU A 1239 -20.32 -34.58 0.48
C LEU A 1239 -21.21 -33.37 0.76
N LEU A 1240 -20.91 -32.68 1.86
CA LEU A 1240 -21.63 -31.46 2.25
C LEU A 1240 -21.15 -30.27 1.41
N PRO A 1241 -21.98 -29.22 1.24
CA PRO A 1241 -21.52 -27.93 0.73
C PRO A 1241 -20.31 -27.44 1.53
N PHE A 1242 -19.41 -26.70 0.90
CA PHE A 1242 -18.29 -26.01 1.56
C PHE A 1242 -17.58 -26.92 2.60
N SER A 1243 -16.98 -28.03 2.13
CA SER A 1243 -16.42 -29.03 3.03
C SER A 1243 -15.11 -29.67 2.54
N LEU A 1244 -14.23 -29.97 3.50
CA LEU A 1244 -13.12 -30.92 3.34
C LEU A 1244 -13.47 -32.20 4.09
N THR A 1245 -13.51 -33.32 3.38
CA THR A 1245 -13.76 -34.65 3.92
C THR A 1245 -12.55 -35.55 3.69
N SER A 1246 -12.11 -36.24 4.75
CA SER A 1246 -11.10 -37.31 4.68
C SER A 1246 -11.74 -38.64 5.05
N PHE A 1247 -11.52 -39.66 4.22
CA PHE A 1247 -11.88 -41.05 4.49
C PHE A 1247 -10.61 -41.83 4.78
N ASP A 1248 -10.40 -42.29 6.01
CA ASP A 1248 -9.30 -43.19 6.38
C ASP A 1248 -9.81 -44.65 6.31
N LEU A 1249 -9.50 -45.32 5.21
CA LEU A 1249 -9.92 -46.70 4.93
C LEU A 1249 -8.82 -47.67 5.42
N ALA A 1250 -9.05 -48.32 6.56
CA ALA A 1250 -8.12 -49.31 7.11
C ALA A 1250 -8.06 -50.55 6.23
N MET A 1251 -6.87 -51.14 6.04
CA MET A 1251 -6.66 -52.40 5.31
C MET A 1251 -6.54 -53.61 6.26
N PHE A 1252 -6.59 -54.83 5.69
CA PHE A 1252 -6.38 -56.11 6.40
C PHE A 1252 -4.96 -56.66 6.21
#